data_AF-A0AAD3XG35-F1
#
_entry.id   AF-A0AAD3XG35-F1
#
_cell.length_a   1.000
_cell.length_b   1.000
_cell.length_c   1.000
_cell.angle_alpha   90.00
_cell.angle_beta   90.00
_cell.angle_gamma   90.00
#
_symmetry.space_group_name_H-M   'P 1'
#
loop_
_entity.id
_entity.type
_entity.pdbx_description
1 polymer ?
#
loop_
_entity_poly.entity_id
_entity_poly.type
_entity_poly.pdbx_seq_one_letter_code
_entity_poly.pdbx_strand_id
1 'polypeptide(L)'
;MAALDTANGSSLRQAFGNVLAFFILVLIGIIAFSIRLFSVIKYESVIHEFDPYFNYRVTQFLTKNGIYDFWNWFDDRTWYPLGRVIGGTVYPGLTLTAGTMWWILNSFNIPLSVETVCVFTAPVFSAFAAWATYLLTKEVKGTGAGLTAAALLAMVPSYISRSVAGSYDNEAVAIFALIFTFYLYVKALNTGSLFYATLNAISYFYMVCSWGGYTFIINLIPMHVLLCIITGRYSSRLYVAYAPLVVLGTLLAALVPVVGFNAVMTSEHFASFLVFIILHVVALVYYIRGIVSPKMFKVAVTLVVSVGLAVCFAVAAVLLALVASSPTKGWSGRSLSLLDPTYASKYIPIIASVSEHQPPTWPSYFMDINVLAFLVPAGIVACFFPLSDASSFVVLYIVTSIYFSGVMVRLMLVLAPAACIMSGIALSEAFAAFTRSIKFQLLGQSETSQSDPGDTSSCSIETQNDVAKTNKNEDPIKERPSKRNKKKEKEKEKQKEKEPVEKSSMKSQIGKRLLVLPLEASLIALILLVLLCGFYVVHCVWAAAEAYSAPSIVLTSHTHDGMHVFDDFREGYAWLRHNTDVDDKVASWWDYGYQTTAMANRTVIVDNNTWNNTHIATVGTAMSSPEKAAWEIFSSLDVKYVLVVFGGLVGYPSDDINKFLWMVRIGGGVFPHIREPDYLRDGQYRIDSQATPTMLNCLMYKLSYYRFVETDGKGFDRVRRTEIGKKYFKLTHFDEVFTSHHWMVRIYKLKPPKNRIRGKTKKSKSKAGSASSKRSRTQKRNPWH
;
A
#
# COMPACT_ATOMS: atom_id res chain seq x y z
N MET A 1 -56.58 -15.68 9.71
CA MET A 1 -56.11 -14.28 9.62
C MET A 1 -54.81 -14.02 10.40
N ALA A 2 -54.58 -14.58 11.59
CA ALA A 2 -53.32 -14.38 12.36
C ALA A 2 -52.00 -14.88 11.70
N ALA A 3 -52.06 -15.84 10.77
CA ALA A 3 -50.88 -16.30 10.02
C ALA A 3 -50.51 -15.38 8.84
N LEU A 4 -51.44 -14.54 8.36
CA LEU A 4 -51.20 -13.56 7.30
C LEU A 4 -50.58 -12.26 7.87
N ASP A 5 -50.97 -11.86 9.09
CA ASP A 5 -50.42 -10.68 9.76
C ASP A 5 -48.98 -10.87 10.26
N THR A 6 -48.60 -12.09 10.65
CA THR A 6 -47.22 -12.43 11.03
C THR A 6 -46.27 -12.49 9.83
N ALA A 7 -46.75 -12.92 8.66
CA ALA A 7 -46.00 -12.86 7.41
C ALA A 7 -45.79 -11.41 6.94
N ASN A 8 -46.83 -10.58 6.99
CA ASN A 8 -46.73 -9.15 6.65
C ASN A 8 -45.82 -8.37 7.62
N GLY A 9 -45.88 -8.64 8.93
CA GLY A 9 -44.98 -8.01 9.91
C GLY A 9 -43.50 -8.38 9.71
N SER A 10 -43.21 -9.60 9.22
CA SER A 10 -41.84 -10.03 8.89
C SER A 10 -41.29 -9.37 7.62
N SER A 11 -42.14 -9.22 6.59
CA SER A 11 -41.84 -8.54 5.33
C SER A 11 -41.58 -7.05 5.56
N LEU A 12 -42.43 -6.39 6.35
CA LEU A 12 -42.31 -4.96 6.66
C LEU A 12 -41.05 -4.66 7.49
N ARG A 13 -40.69 -5.56 8.40
CA ARG A 13 -39.44 -5.49 9.17
C ARG A 13 -38.19 -5.69 8.31
N GLN A 14 -38.24 -6.59 7.32
CA GLN A 14 -37.15 -6.79 6.36
C GLN A 14 -37.01 -5.59 5.42
N ALA A 15 -38.14 -5.04 4.93
CA ALA A 15 -38.17 -3.84 4.12
C ALA A 15 -37.57 -2.64 4.88
N PHE A 16 -38.01 -2.40 6.12
CA PHE A 16 -37.47 -1.35 6.96
C PHE A 16 -35.96 -1.55 7.26
N GLY A 17 -35.54 -2.79 7.51
CA GLY A 17 -34.13 -3.12 7.70
C GLY A 17 -33.26 -2.83 6.47
N ASN A 18 -33.78 -3.09 5.27
CA ASN A 18 -33.09 -2.80 4.01
C ASN A 18 -33.01 -1.29 3.74
N VAL A 19 -34.08 -0.54 4.01
CA VAL A 19 -34.09 0.93 3.89
C VAL A 19 -33.09 1.55 4.86
N LEU A 20 -33.07 1.08 6.12
CA LEU A 20 -32.11 1.54 7.12
C LEU A 20 -30.67 1.21 6.71
N ALA A 21 -30.41 0.01 6.21
CA ALA A 21 -29.09 -0.38 5.73
C ALA A 21 -28.63 0.51 4.55
N PHE A 22 -29.53 0.83 3.62
CA PHE A 22 -29.23 1.74 2.52
C PHE A 22 -28.92 3.16 3.03
N PHE A 23 -29.71 3.69 3.95
CA PHE A 23 -29.48 4.99 4.56
C PHE A 23 -28.13 5.06 5.29
N ILE A 24 -27.78 4.02 6.05
CA ILE A 24 -26.48 3.91 6.73
C ILE A 24 -25.33 3.88 5.70
N LEU A 25 -25.47 3.17 4.59
CA LEU A 25 -24.44 3.13 3.54
C LEU A 25 -24.21 4.48 2.87
N VAL A 26 -25.28 5.26 2.66
CA VAL A 26 -25.18 6.64 2.16
C VAL A 26 -24.43 7.50 3.18
N LEU A 27 -24.77 7.40 4.46
CA LEU A 27 -24.09 8.14 5.52
C LEU A 27 -22.59 7.75 5.62
N ILE A 28 -22.26 6.46 5.51
CA ILE A 28 -20.87 5.98 5.48
C ILE A 28 -20.13 6.56 4.28
N GLY A 29 -20.77 6.63 3.10
CA GLY A 29 -20.17 7.26 1.92
C GLY A 29 -19.88 8.75 2.13
N ILE A 30 -20.80 9.48 2.74
CA ILE A 30 -20.63 10.90 3.09
C ILE A 30 -19.50 11.07 4.11
N ILE A 31 -19.45 10.24 5.15
CA ILE A 31 -18.38 10.30 6.16
C ILE A 31 -17.02 10.00 5.52
N ALA A 32 -16.94 8.97 4.67
CA ALA A 32 -15.71 8.59 3.96
C ALA A 32 -15.19 9.75 3.10
N PHE A 33 -16.09 10.47 2.42
CA PHE A 33 -15.74 11.63 1.62
C PHE A 33 -15.29 12.81 2.49
N SER A 34 -16.10 13.20 3.49
CA SER A 34 -15.88 14.38 4.32
C SER A 34 -14.59 14.33 5.14
N ILE A 35 -14.23 13.18 5.72
CA ILE A 35 -13.03 13.05 6.56
C ILE A 35 -11.73 13.27 5.76
N ARG A 36 -11.78 13.14 4.43
CA ARG A 36 -10.62 13.32 3.53
C ARG A 36 -10.46 14.75 3.03
N LEU A 37 -11.38 15.65 3.35
CA LEU A 37 -11.36 17.04 2.90
C LEU A 37 -10.55 17.98 3.80
N PHE A 38 -10.00 17.51 4.92
CA PHE A 38 -9.27 18.38 5.85
C PHE A 38 -8.11 19.14 5.21
N SER A 39 -7.38 18.52 4.27
CA SER A 39 -6.30 19.19 3.55
C SER A 39 -6.82 20.36 2.72
N VAL A 40 -7.90 20.14 1.95
CA VAL A 40 -8.51 21.15 1.08
C VAL A 40 -9.21 22.25 1.87
N ILE A 41 -9.73 21.95 3.06
CA ILE A 41 -10.40 22.94 3.92
C ILE A 41 -9.37 23.80 4.66
N LYS A 42 -8.29 23.19 5.17
CA LYS A 42 -7.23 23.91 5.91
C LYS A 42 -6.32 24.71 4.96
N TYR A 43 -6.10 24.20 3.75
CA TYR A 43 -5.17 24.74 2.77
C TYR A 43 -5.88 25.05 1.44
N GLU A 44 -5.14 25.06 0.35
CA GLU A 44 -5.66 25.21 -1.00
C GLU A 44 -5.97 23.84 -1.62
N SER A 45 -6.91 23.78 -2.58
CA SER A 45 -7.18 22.59 -3.38
C SER A 45 -6.05 22.35 -4.39
N VAL A 46 -4.92 21.83 -3.91
CA VAL A 46 -3.73 21.55 -4.71
C VAL A 46 -3.32 20.09 -4.53
N ILE A 47 -2.61 19.57 -5.51
CA ILE A 47 -2.03 18.23 -5.45
C ILE A 47 -0.92 18.17 -4.39
N HIS A 48 -0.91 17.13 -3.58
CA HIS A 48 0.07 16.90 -2.52
C HIS A 48 1.06 15.81 -2.92
N GLU A 49 2.17 15.73 -2.18
CA GLU A 49 3.29 14.80 -2.41
C GLU A 49 4.07 15.06 -3.71
N PHE A 50 5.03 14.18 -4.02
CA PHE A 50 5.89 14.29 -5.21
C PHE A 50 5.31 13.50 -6.40
N ASP A 51 4.87 12.27 -6.15
CA ASP A 51 4.42 11.31 -7.17
C ASP A 51 3.16 11.76 -7.95
N PRO A 52 2.12 12.32 -7.30
CA PRO A 52 0.89 12.70 -7.98
C PRO A 52 1.03 13.75 -9.09
N TYR A 53 2.09 14.57 -9.06
CA TYR A 53 2.36 15.58 -10.10
C TYR A 53 2.59 14.97 -11.48
N PHE A 54 3.19 13.78 -11.53
CA PHE A 54 3.35 13.03 -12.76
C PHE A 54 2.00 12.57 -13.30
N ASN A 55 1.21 11.91 -12.45
CA ASN A 55 -0.10 11.42 -12.83
C ASN A 55 -1.00 12.56 -13.34
N TYR A 56 -0.95 13.72 -12.68
CA TYR A 56 -1.68 14.91 -13.11
C TYR A 56 -1.25 15.39 -14.49
N ARG A 57 0.06 15.52 -14.74
CA ARG A 57 0.58 15.92 -16.06
C ARG A 57 0.14 14.94 -17.15
N VAL A 58 0.14 13.64 -16.85
CA VAL A 58 -0.33 12.61 -17.77
C VAL A 58 -1.84 12.75 -18.03
N THR A 59 -2.66 12.98 -17.01
CA THR A 59 -4.10 13.21 -17.16
C THR A 59 -4.40 14.49 -17.95
N GLN A 60 -3.62 15.56 -17.75
CA GLN A 60 -3.70 16.78 -18.57
C GLN A 60 -3.39 16.51 -20.04
N PHE A 61 -2.40 15.66 -20.33
CA PHE A 61 -2.08 15.26 -21.70
C PHE A 61 -3.20 14.43 -22.32
N LEU A 62 -3.71 13.44 -21.59
CA LEU A 62 -4.81 12.55 -22.01
C LEU A 62 -6.08 13.34 -22.37
N THR A 63 -6.44 14.31 -21.54
CA THR A 63 -7.66 15.14 -21.73
C THR A 63 -7.54 16.10 -22.91
N LYS A 64 -6.34 16.57 -23.24
CA LYS A 64 -6.09 17.50 -24.35
C LYS A 64 -5.90 16.81 -25.71
N ASN A 65 -5.12 15.73 -25.74
CA ASN A 65 -4.71 15.07 -26.99
C ASN A 65 -5.47 13.77 -27.27
N GLY A 66 -6.20 13.24 -26.28
CA GLY A 66 -6.98 12.01 -26.41
C GLY A 66 -6.18 10.73 -26.14
N ILE A 67 -6.87 9.60 -26.28
CA ILE A 67 -6.37 8.27 -25.86
C ILE A 67 -5.28 7.74 -26.79
N TYR A 68 -5.42 7.91 -28.11
CA TYR A 68 -4.47 7.37 -29.09
C TYR A 68 -3.10 8.04 -28.99
N ASP A 69 -3.07 9.37 -28.88
CA ASP A 69 -1.83 10.12 -28.71
C ASP A 69 -1.18 9.83 -27.35
N PHE A 70 -2.00 9.62 -26.30
CA PHE A 70 -1.51 9.19 -25.00
C PHE A 70 -0.81 7.83 -25.06
N TRP A 71 -1.37 6.84 -25.77
CA TRP A 71 -0.75 5.52 -25.89
C TRP A 71 0.60 5.55 -26.60
N ASN A 72 0.77 6.44 -27.58
CA ASN A 72 2.02 6.59 -28.34
C ASN A 72 2.90 7.73 -27.82
N TRP A 73 2.63 8.26 -26.63
CA TRP A 73 3.32 9.43 -26.13
C TRP A 73 4.77 9.12 -25.73
N PHE A 74 5.71 9.76 -26.43
CA PHE A 74 7.11 9.89 -26.03
C PHE A 74 7.33 11.27 -25.40
N ASP A 75 7.74 11.28 -24.13
CA ASP A 75 8.06 12.50 -23.39
C ASP A 75 9.56 12.80 -23.51
N ASP A 76 9.87 13.88 -24.23
CA ASP A 76 11.22 14.41 -24.44
C ASP A 76 11.67 15.35 -23.32
N ARG A 77 10.75 15.76 -22.43
CA ARG A 77 11.04 16.68 -21.31
C ARG A 77 11.54 15.98 -20.05
N THR A 78 11.41 14.66 -19.95
CA THR A 78 11.91 13.89 -18.81
C THR A 78 13.06 12.98 -19.23
N TRP A 79 13.96 12.67 -18.30
CA TRP A 79 15.12 11.80 -18.54
C TRP A 79 16.02 12.26 -19.69
N TYR A 80 16.29 13.55 -19.83
CA TYR A 80 17.24 14.01 -20.85
C TYR A 80 18.64 13.39 -20.59
N PRO A 81 19.32 12.82 -21.61
CA PRO A 81 19.02 12.85 -23.06
C PRO A 81 18.23 11.64 -23.61
N LEU A 82 17.77 10.73 -22.76
CA LEU A 82 17.13 9.46 -23.14
C LEU A 82 15.66 9.65 -23.59
N GLY A 83 14.91 10.51 -22.90
CA GLY A 83 13.46 10.58 -23.00
C GLY A 83 12.74 9.41 -22.32
N ARG A 84 11.42 9.49 -22.20
CA ARG A 84 10.58 8.43 -21.60
C ARG A 84 9.35 8.12 -22.43
N VAL A 85 9.16 6.86 -22.80
CA VAL A 85 7.92 6.37 -23.42
C VAL A 85 6.85 6.23 -22.35
N ILE A 86 5.87 7.13 -22.30
CA ILE A 86 4.88 7.16 -21.21
C ILE A 86 3.85 6.05 -21.36
N GLY A 87 3.30 5.87 -22.57
CA GLY A 87 2.25 4.87 -22.81
C GLY A 87 2.67 3.41 -22.54
N GLY A 88 3.98 3.13 -22.61
CA GLY A 88 4.55 1.80 -22.31
C GLY A 88 5.08 1.63 -20.89
N THR A 89 5.21 2.70 -20.10
CA THR A 89 5.88 2.66 -18.77
C THR A 89 4.98 3.08 -17.61
N VAL A 90 3.70 3.36 -17.85
CA VAL A 90 2.75 3.84 -16.84
C VAL A 90 1.49 2.99 -16.83
N TYR A 91 0.99 2.71 -15.63
CA TYR A 91 -0.31 2.09 -15.40
C TYR A 91 -1.42 3.10 -15.76
N PRO A 92 -2.23 2.87 -16.81
CA PRO A 92 -3.16 3.89 -17.31
C PRO A 92 -4.48 3.95 -16.51
N GLY A 93 -4.70 3.08 -15.53
CA GLY A 93 -5.97 2.95 -14.83
C GLY A 93 -6.41 4.23 -14.12
N LEU A 94 -5.52 4.85 -13.33
CA LEU A 94 -5.83 6.09 -12.61
C LEU A 94 -6.14 7.26 -13.57
N THR A 95 -5.32 7.41 -14.62
CA THR A 95 -5.42 8.52 -15.57
C THR A 95 -6.64 8.39 -16.46
N LEU A 96 -6.95 7.18 -16.94
CA LEU A 96 -8.17 6.90 -17.69
C LEU A 96 -9.42 7.10 -16.83
N THR A 97 -9.40 6.68 -15.56
CA THR A 97 -10.53 6.88 -14.65
C THR A 97 -10.80 8.37 -14.40
N ALA A 98 -9.78 9.17 -14.12
CA ALA A 98 -9.97 10.61 -13.94
C ALA A 98 -10.36 11.32 -15.25
N GLY A 99 -9.74 10.94 -16.37
CA GLY A 99 -10.06 11.48 -17.70
C GLY A 99 -11.50 11.18 -18.13
N THR A 100 -11.99 9.96 -17.88
CA THR A 100 -13.39 9.58 -18.15
C THR A 100 -14.36 10.30 -17.22
N MET A 101 -14.04 10.45 -15.93
CA MET A 101 -14.84 11.29 -15.02
C MET A 101 -14.94 12.73 -15.53
N TRP A 102 -13.83 13.31 -16.00
CA TRP A 102 -13.81 14.66 -16.57
C TRP A 102 -14.63 14.76 -17.86
N TRP A 103 -14.52 13.81 -18.79
CA TRP A 103 -15.32 13.78 -20.01
C TRP A 103 -16.82 13.64 -19.73
N ILE A 104 -17.21 12.82 -18.76
CA ILE A 104 -18.62 12.67 -18.35
C ILE A 104 -19.15 14.00 -17.80
N LEU A 105 -18.40 14.65 -16.90
CA LEU A 105 -18.79 15.94 -16.31
C LEU A 105 -18.90 17.04 -17.38
N ASN A 106 -17.96 17.08 -18.32
CA ASN A 106 -17.98 18.02 -19.43
C ASN A 106 -19.15 17.75 -20.39
N SER A 107 -19.53 16.49 -20.59
CA SER A 107 -20.71 16.09 -21.39
C SER A 107 -22.03 16.57 -20.76
N PHE A 108 -22.07 16.71 -19.43
CA PHE A 108 -23.18 17.33 -18.70
C PHE A 108 -23.08 18.86 -18.62
N ASN A 109 -22.15 19.49 -19.35
CA ASN A 109 -21.89 20.94 -19.34
C ASN A 109 -21.52 21.49 -17.95
N ILE A 110 -20.83 20.71 -17.12
CA ILE A 110 -20.26 21.17 -15.84
C ILE A 110 -18.77 21.47 -16.08
N PRO A 111 -18.37 22.75 -16.30
CA PRO A 111 -17.00 23.09 -16.67
C PRO A 111 -16.07 23.08 -15.45
N LEU A 112 -15.61 21.88 -15.07
CA LEU A 112 -14.60 21.71 -14.03
C LEU A 112 -13.19 21.62 -14.63
N SER A 113 -12.22 22.19 -13.90
CA SER A 113 -10.82 22.04 -14.26
C SER A 113 -10.37 20.59 -14.06
N VAL A 114 -9.41 20.14 -14.86
CA VAL A 114 -8.83 18.79 -14.73
C VAL A 114 -8.19 18.59 -13.36
N GLU A 115 -7.59 19.65 -12.79
CA GLU A 115 -6.98 19.64 -11.46
C GLU A 115 -7.99 19.31 -10.37
N THR A 116 -9.14 19.97 -10.40
CA THR A 116 -10.23 19.73 -9.44
C THR A 116 -10.71 18.28 -9.48
N VAL A 117 -10.85 17.69 -10.67
CA VAL A 117 -11.23 16.27 -10.81
C VAL A 117 -10.15 15.36 -10.23
N CYS A 118 -8.87 15.62 -10.49
CA CYS A 118 -7.77 14.83 -9.94
C CYS A 118 -7.73 14.89 -8.40
N VAL A 119 -7.89 16.08 -7.80
CA VAL A 119 -7.90 16.29 -6.35
C VAL A 119 -9.01 15.51 -5.65
N PHE A 120 -10.22 15.47 -6.24
CA PHE A 120 -11.38 14.81 -5.63
C PHE A 120 -11.57 13.34 -6.04
N THR A 121 -10.74 12.79 -6.93
CA THR A 121 -10.84 11.38 -7.35
C THR A 121 -10.63 10.43 -6.15
N ALA A 122 -9.64 10.68 -5.29
CA ALA A 122 -9.34 9.80 -4.16
C ALA A 122 -10.48 9.72 -3.10
N PRO A 123 -11.07 10.84 -2.64
CA PRO A 123 -12.25 10.80 -1.76
C PRO A 123 -13.45 10.05 -2.35
N VAL A 124 -13.72 10.20 -3.64
CA VAL A 124 -14.84 9.51 -4.32
C VAL A 124 -14.60 8.00 -4.32
N PHE A 125 -13.40 7.56 -4.70
CA PHE A 125 -13.05 6.13 -4.71
C PHE A 125 -12.97 5.52 -3.31
N SER A 126 -12.68 6.31 -2.27
CA SER A 126 -12.80 5.83 -0.90
C SER A 126 -14.24 5.50 -0.51
N ALA A 127 -15.24 6.28 -0.95
CA ALA A 127 -16.63 5.96 -0.69
C ALA A 127 -17.02 4.65 -1.38
N PHE A 128 -16.56 4.45 -2.63
CA PHE A 128 -16.75 3.20 -3.36
C PHE A 128 -16.03 2.02 -2.69
N ALA A 129 -14.83 2.23 -2.13
CA ALA A 129 -14.11 1.22 -1.37
C ALA A 129 -14.90 0.78 -0.13
N ALA A 130 -15.49 1.72 0.62
CA ALA A 130 -16.34 1.41 1.78
C ALA A 130 -17.56 0.55 1.37
N TRP A 131 -18.21 0.88 0.25
CA TRP A 131 -19.31 0.07 -0.29
C TRP A 131 -18.85 -1.30 -0.78
N ALA A 132 -17.68 -1.41 -1.40
CA ALA A 132 -17.10 -2.70 -1.80
C ALA A 132 -16.80 -3.57 -0.57
N THR A 133 -16.32 -2.99 0.54
CA THR A 133 -16.09 -3.72 1.80
C THR A 133 -17.38 -4.19 2.45
N TYR A 134 -18.45 -3.40 2.38
CA TYR A 134 -19.78 -3.86 2.79
C TYR A 134 -20.19 -5.11 2.00
N LEU A 135 -20.05 -5.08 0.66
CA LEU A 135 -20.42 -6.18 -0.22
C LEU A 135 -19.60 -7.44 0.07
N LEU A 136 -18.28 -7.32 0.21
CA LEU A 136 -17.39 -8.43 0.53
C LEU A 136 -17.75 -9.07 1.88
N THR A 137 -17.89 -8.26 2.93
CA THR A 137 -18.12 -8.76 4.29
C THR A 137 -19.53 -9.33 4.45
N LYS A 138 -20.51 -8.79 3.71
CA LYS A 138 -21.88 -9.31 3.66
C LYS A 138 -21.92 -10.76 3.17
N GLU A 139 -21.10 -11.11 2.17
CA GLU A 139 -21.00 -12.48 1.65
C GLU A 139 -20.33 -13.46 2.63
N VAL A 140 -19.56 -12.96 3.61
CA VAL A 140 -18.81 -13.80 4.56
C VAL A 140 -19.65 -14.16 5.80
N LYS A 141 -20.22 -13.17 6.48
CA LYS A 141 -20.92 -13.35 7.78
C LYS A 141 -22.30 -12.70 7.87
N GLY A 142 -22.65 -11.80 6.94
CA GLY A 142 -23.97 -11.18 6.84
C GLY A 142 -23.97 -9.65 6.89
N THR A 143 -25.16 -9.06 6.84
CA THR A 143 -25.35 -7.60 6.66
C THR A 143 -24.84 -6.74 7.81
N GLY A 144 -24.99 -7.19 9.06
CA GLY A 144 -24.51 -6.47 10.24
C GLY A 144 -22.99 -6.27 10.23
N ALA A 145 -22.25 -7.36 10.00
CA ALA A 145 -20.78 -7.32 9.85
C ALA A 145 -20.33 -6.46 8.66
N GLY A 146 -21.12 -6.43 7.58
CA GLY A 146 -20.86 -5.58 6.43
C GLY A 146 -20.95 -4.09 6.75
N LEU A 147 -21.99 -3.66 7.47
CA LEU A 147 -22.18 -2.26 7.82
C LEU A 147 -21.09 -1.78 8.79
N THR A 148 -20.72 -2.60 9.78
CA THR A 148 -19.63 -2.27 10.72
C THR A 148 -18.28 -2.20 10.01
N ALA A 149 -17.96 -3.17 9.14
CA ALA A 149 -16.70 -3.16 8.39
C ALA A 149 -16.58 -1.94 7.45
N ALA A 150 -17.67 -1.56 6.78
CA ALA A 150 -17.70 -0.39 5.91
C ALA A 150 -17.51 0.93 6.68
N ALA A 151 -18.15 1.06 7.85
CA ALA A 151 -17.97 2.22 8.71
C ALA A 151 -16.52 2.34 9.23
N LEU A 152 -15.89 1.22 9.60
CA LEU A 152 -14.50 1.19 10.05
C LEU A 152 -13.54 1.59 8.93
N LEU A 153 -13.70 1.04 7.71
CA LEU A 153 -12.83 1.37 6.58
C LEU A 153 -13.00 2.83 6.13
N ALA A 154 -14.20 3.39 6.21
CA ALA A 154 -14.44 4.80 5.87
C ALA A 154 -13.56 5.75 6.68
N MET A 155 -13.25 5.40 7.93
CA MET A 155 -12.52 6.26 8.88
C MET A 155 -11.09 5.82 9.18
N VAL A 156 -10.63 4.64 8.71
CA VAL A 156 -9.34 4.11 9.13
C VAL A 156 -8.16 4.99 8.69
N PRO A 157 -7.29 5.45 9.63
CA PRO A 157 -6.18 6.36 9.32
C PRO A 157 -5.19 5.79 8.30
N SER A 158 -4.90 4.48 8.39
CA SER A 158 -4.02 3.80 7.44
C SER A 158 -4.45 4.01 5.98
N TYR A 159 -5.75 3.91 5.68
CA TYR A 159 -6.26 4.14 4.32
C TYR A 159 -6.35 5.64 4.01
N ILE A 160 -6.72 6.47 4.98
CA ILE A 160 -6.78 7.93 4.80
C ILE A 160 -5.43 8.49 4.38
N SER A 161 -4.32 8.02 4.95
CA SER A 161 -2.95 8.50 4.67
C SER A 161 -2.61 8.63 3.18
N ARG A 162 -3.17 7.77 2.31
CA ARG A 162 -2.96 7.75 0.84
C ARG A 162 -4.23 7.97 0.03
N SER A 163 -5.30 8.44 0.68
CA SER A 163 -6.57 8.76 0.03
C SER A 163 -7.14 10.13 0.41
N VAL A 164 -6.33 10.99 1.05
CA VAL A 164 -6.68 12.39 1.33
C VAL A 164 -6.93 13.14 0.01
N ALA A 165 -7.84 14.11 0.01
CA ALA A 165 -8.04 14.99 -1.12
C ALA A 165 -6.73 15.70 -1.50
N GLY A 166 -6.37 15.65 -2.78
CA GLY A 166 -5.09 16.15 -3.30
C GLY A 166 -4.00 15.07 -3.46
N SER A 167 -4.14 13.91 -2.81
CA SER A 167 -3.26 12.75 -3.03
C SER A 167 -3.75 11.95 -4.26
N TYR A 168 -3.34 12.37 -5.45
CA TYR A 168 -3.69 11.73 -6.72
C TYR A 168 -2.67 10.65 -7.12
N ASP A 169 -2.57 9.61 -6.28
CA ASP A 169 -1.75 8.42 -6.53
C ASP A 169 -2.59 7.19 -6.91
N ASN A 170 -1.93 6.18 -7.48
CA ASN A 170 -2.55 4.98 -8.03
C ASN A 170 -3.30 4.16 -6.96
N GLU A 171 -2.80 4.20 -5.73
CA GLU A 171 -3.37 3.56 -4.54
C GLU A 171 -4.83 3.96 -4.29
N ALA A 172 -5.20 5.20 -4.62
CA ALA A 172 -6.54 5.74 -4.37
C ALA A 172 -7.63 4.89 -5.04
N VAL A 173 -7.40 4.49 -6.29
CA VAL A 173 -8.30 3.66 -7.09
C VAL A 173 -8.03 2.17 -6.87
N ALA A 174 -6.77 1.80 -6.62
CA ALA A 174 -6.34 0.41 -6.50
C ALA A 174 -6.98 -0.32 -5.32
N ILE A 175 -7.14 0.33 -4.16
CA ILE A 175 -7.75 -0.31 -2.98
C ILE A 175 -9.22 -0.68 -3.23
N PHE A 176 -9.97 0.19 -3.90
CA PHE A 176 -11.32 -0.14 -4.36
C PHE A 176 -11.30 -1.35 -5.31
N ALA A 177 -10.44 -1.34 -6.33
CA ALA A 177 -10.33 -2.43 -7.30
C ALA A 177 -9.94 -3.77 -6.64
N LEU A 178 -9.04 -3.74 -5.65
CA LEU A 178 -8.61 -4.91 -4.89
C LEU A 178 -9.76 -5.52 -4.08
N ILE A 179 -10.47 -4.71 -3.30
CA ILE A 179 -11.60 -5.18 -2.47
C ILE A 179 -12.75 -5.68 -3.38
N PHE A 180 -13.00 -4.99 -4.49
CA PHE A 180 -14.05 -5.36 -5.43
C PHE A 180 -13.73 -6.69 -6.15
N THR A 181 -12.46 -6.92 -6.51
CA THR A 181 -12.00 -8.20 -7.07
C THR A 181 -12.16 -9.33 -6.05
N PHE A 182 -11.81 -9.10 -4.79
CA PHE A 182 -12.04 -10.07 -3.72
C PHE A 182 -13.54 -10.36 -3.48
N TYR A 183 -14.39 -9.33 -3.55
CA TYR A 183 -15.84 -9.50 -3.48
C TYR A 183 -16.35 -10.42 -4.61
N LEU A 184 -15.97 -10.13 -5.86
CA LEU A 184 -16.42 -10.92 -7.01
C LEU A 184 -15.88 -12.36 -6.97
N TYR A 185 -14.65 -12.55 -6.50
CA TYR A 185 -14.09 -13.87 -6.27
C TYR A 185 -14.89 -14.66 -5.22
N VAL A 186 -15.16 -14.09 -4.04
CA VAL A 186 -15.95 -14.75 -2.99
C VAL A 186 -17.38 -15.03 -3.47
N LYS A 187 -17.98 -14.10 -4.23
CA LYS A 187 -19.30 -14.30 -4.83
C LYS A 187 -19.30 -15.42 -5.86
N ALA A 188 -18.25 -15.53 -6.69
CA ALA A 188 -18.08 -16.63 -7.64
C ALA A 188 -17.89 -17.97 -6.91
N LEU A 189 -17.17 -18.01 -5.78
CA LEU A 189 -17.03 -19.21 -4.95
C LEU A 189 -18.37 -19.67 -4.35
N ASN A 190 -19.15 -18.74 -3.81
CA ASN A 190 -20.44 -19.04 -3.18
C ASN A 190 -21.47 -19.53 -4.21
N THR A 191 -21.58 -18.84 -5.35
CA THR A 191 -22.59 -19.12 -6.38
C THR A 191 -22.20 -20.20 -7.38
N GLY A 192 -20.90 -20.32 -7.72
CA GLY A 192 -20.42 -21.22 -8.77
C GLY A 192 -20.79 -20.80 -10.19
N SER A 193 -21.13 -19.52 -10.42
CA SER A 193 -21.54 -19.02 -11.74
C SER A 193 -20.35 -18.52 -12.57
N LEU A 194 -20.32 -18.93 -13.84
CA LEU A 194 -19.32 -18.47 -14.81
C LEU A 194 -19.43 -16.95 -15.05
N PHE A 195 -20.63 -16.37 -14.97
CA PHE A 195 -20.82 -14.93 -15.13
C PHE A 195 -20.00 -14.13 -14.10
N TYR A 196 -20.10 -14.49 -12.81
CA TYR A 196 -19.33 -13.83 -11.76
C TYR A 196 -17.82 -14.09 -11.89
N ALA A 197 -17.42 -15.27 -12.39
CA ALA A 197 -16.01 -15.55 -12.66
C ALA A 197 -15.44 -14.68 -13.80
N THR A 198 -16.21 -14.45 -14.88
CA THR A 198 -15.80 -13.54 -15.96
C THR A 198 -15.75 -12.08 -15.50
N LEU A 199 -16.73 -11.65 -14.70
CA LEU A 199 -16.74 -10.30 -14.11
C LEU A 199 -15.56 -10.11 -13.16
N ASN A 200 -15.17 -11.14 -12.40
CA ASN A 200 -13.98 -11.14 -11.58
C ASN A 200 -12.69 -10.96 -12.41
N ALA A 201 -12.59 -11.62 -13.57
CA ALA A 201 -11.45 -11.43 -14.48
C ALA A 201 -11.37 -10.00 -15.05
N ILE A 202 -12.50 -9.38 -15.36
CA ILE A 202 -12.57 -7.97 -15.81
C ILE A 202 -12.17 -7.01 -14.68
N SER A 203 -12.64 -7.26 -13.45
CA SER A 203 -12.23 -6.49 -12.27
C SER A 203 -10.73 -6.63 -12.00
N TYR A 204 -10.19 -7.83 -12.15
CA TYR A 204 -8.75 -8.08 -12.07
C TYR A 204 -7.98 -7.31 -13.16
N PHE A 205 -8.48 -7.27 -14.40
CA PHE A 205 -7.88 -6.44 -15.46
C PHE A 205 -7.85 -4.96 -15.08
N TYR A 206 -8.94 -4.41 -14.53
CA TYR A 206 -8.96 -3.04 -14.03
C TYR A 206 -7.93 -2.80 -12.93
N MET A 207 -7.74 -3.78 -12.04
CA MET A 207 -6.68 -3.73 -11.03
C MET A 207 -5.28 -3.72 -11.64
N VAL A 208 -5.01 -4.59 -12.63
CA VAL A 208 -3.72 -4.63 -13.36
C VAL A 208 -3.44 -3.30 -14.05
N CYS A 209 -4.47 -2.68 -14.63
CA CYS A 209 -4.35 -1.35 -15.24
C CYS A 209 -4.07 -0.25 -14.22
N SER A 210 -4.50 -0.41 -12.96
CA SER A 210 -4.43 0.63 -11.94
C SER A 210 -3.16 0.58 -11.09
N TRP A 211 -2.71 -0.60 -10.66
CA TRP A 211 -1.59 -0.71 -9.72
C TRP A 211 -0.83 -2.02 -9.82
N GLY A 212 0.51 -1.93 -9.66
CA GLY A 212 1.42 -3.08 -9.66
C GLY A 212 1.16 -4.12 -8.56
N GLY A 213 0.34 -3.81 -7.55
CA GLY A 213 -0.09 -4.77 -6.53
C GLY A 213 -1.06 -5.85 -7.03
N TYR A 214 -1.38 -5.91 -8.33
CA TYR A 214 -2.10 -7.05 -8.92
C TYR A 214 -1.37 -8.39 -8.71
N THR A 215 -0.05 -8.35 -8.52
CA THR A 215 0.80 -9.51 -8.16
C THR A 215 0.45 -10.08 -6.79
N PHE A 216 -0.10 -9.28 -5.87
CA PHE A 216 -0.61 -9.75 -4.59
C PHE A 216 -1.87 -10.60 -4.79
N ILE A 217 -2.82 -10.14 -5.60
CA ILE A 217 -4.10 -10.85 -5.87
C ILE A 217 -3.84 -12.21 -6.53
N ILE A 218 -3.01 -12.22 -7.57
CA ILE A 218 -2.72 -13.42 -8.35
C ILE A 218 -1.92 -14.46 -7.57
N ASN A 219 -1.30 -14.10 -6.44
CA ASN A 219 -0.63 -15.04 -5.54
C ASN A 219 -1.52 -15.46 -4.36
N LEU A 220 -2.35 -14.56 -3.84
CA LEU A 220 -3.26 -14.86 -2.74
C LEU A 220 -4.40 -15.82 -3.14
N ILE A 221 -4.99 -15.64 -4.32
CA ILE A 221 -6.09 -16.49 -4.80
C ILE A 221 -5.63 -17.96 -4.99
N PRO A 222 -4.51 -18.26 -5.66
CA PRO A 222 -4.00 -19.63 -5.75
C PRO A 222 -3.65 -20.23 -4.39
N MET A 223 -3.08 -19.45 -3.46
CA MET A 223 -2.82 -19.94 -2.10
C MET A 223 -4.12 -20.37 -1.41
N HIS A 224 -5.22 -19.63 -1.61
CA HIS A 224 -6.53 -20.03 -1.11
C HIS A 224 -7.03 -21.33 -1.76
N VAL A 225 -6.94 -21.45 -3.09
CA VAL A 225 -7.34 -22.66 -3.81
C VAL A 225 -6.54 -23.88 -3.32
N LEU A 226 -5.24 -23.72 -3.13
CA LEU A 226 -4.38 -24.76 -2.59
C LEU A 226 -4.79 -25.15 -1.16
N LEU A 227 -5.10 -24.18 -0.31
CA LEU A 227 -5.62 -24.41 1.04
C LEU A 227 -6.95 -25.20 1.01
N CYS A 228 -7.87 -24.87 0.11
CA CYS A 228 -9.11 -25.62 -0.09
C CYS A 228 -8.86 -27.07 -0.56
N ILE A 229 -7.86 -27.29 -1.41
CA ILE A 229 -7.47 -28.64 -1.86
C ILE A 229 -6.87 -29.44 -0.69
N ILE A 230 -5.94 -28.86 0.07
CA ILE A 230 -5.27 -29.53 1.21
C ILE A 230 -6.27 -29.86 2.32
N THR A 231 -7.22 -28.97 2.60
CA THR A 231 -8.29 -29.20 3.58
C THR A 231 -9.36 -30.20 3.10
N GLY A 232 -9.23 -30.73 1.87
CA GLY A 232 -10.15 -31.71 1.29
C GLY A 232 -11.50 -31.13 0.85
N ARG A 233 -11.63 -29.80 0.77
CA ARG A 233 -12.85 -29.07 0.42
C ARG A 233 -12.90 -28.70 -1.06
N TYR A 234 -12.50 -29.63 -1.92
CA TYR A 234 -12.62 -29.44 -3.36
C TYR A 234 -14.10 -29.47 -3.79
N SER A 235 -14.52 -28.47 -4.56
CA SER A 235 -15.86 -28.36 -5.15
C SER A 235 -15.76 -27.91 -6.61
N SER A 236 -16.70 -28.34 -7.46
CA SER A 236 -16.80 -27.85 -8.85
C SER A 236 -16.95 -26.32 -8.91
N ARG A 237 -17.52 -25.70 -7.87
CA ARG A 237 -17.63 -24.23 -7.74
C ARG A 237 -16.26 -23.56 -7.67
N LEU A 238 -15.31 -24.15 -6.93
CA LEU A 238 -13.93 -23.68 -6.83
C LEU A 238 -13.23 -23.72 -8.20
N TYR A 239 -13.49 -24.78 -8.98
CA TYR A 239 -12.95 -24.90 -10.33
C TYR A 239 -13.49 -23.80 -11.26
N VAL A 240 -14.81 -23.59 -11.27
CA VAL A 240 -15.46 -22.55 -12.09
C VAL A 240 -15.06 -21.14 -11.66
N ALA A 241 -14.76 -20.90 -10.38
CA ALA A 241 -14.31 -19.60 -9.90
C ALA A 241 -12.85 -19.28 -10.28
N TYR A 242 -11.95 -20.28 -10.22
CA TYR A 242 -10.51 -20.06 -10.42
C TYR A 242 -10.05 -20.20 -11.87
N ALA A 243 -10.52 -21.20 -12.60
CA ALA A 243 -10.01 -21.49 -13.94
C ALA A 243 -10.20 -20.32 -14.94
N PRO A 244 -11.38 -19.66 -15.02
CA PRO A 244 -11.56 -18.50 -15.89
C PRO A 244 -10.68 -17.31 -15.48
N LEU A 245 -10.43 -17.12 -14.18
CA LEU A 245 -9.59 -16.03 -13.69
C LEU A 245 -8.15 -16.18 -14.19
N VAL A 246 -7.57 -17.39 -14.16
CA VAL A 246 -6.21 -17.60 -14.65
C VAL A 246 -6.15 -17.41 -16.17
N VAL A 247 -7.08 -17.99 -16.93
CA VAL A 247 -7.04 -17.92 -18.40
C VAL A 247 -7.37 -16.51 -18.91
N LEU A 248 -8.52 -15.96 -18.55
CA LEU A 248 -8.94 -14.62 -19.01
C LEU A 248 -8.12 -13.53 -18.34
N GLY A 249 -7.80 -13.67 -17.04
CA GLY A 249 -7.04 -12.67 -16.31
C GLY A 249 -5.61 -12.53 -16.83
N THR A 250 -4.93 -13.62 -17.19
CA THR A 250 -3.58 -13.54 -17.78
C THR A 250 -3.60 -12.98 -19.20
N LEU A 251 -4.59 -13.38 -20.02
CA LEU A 251 -4.78 -12.81 -21.37
C LEU A 251 -5.01 -11.30 -21.31
N LEU A 252 -5.91 -10.86 -20.42
CA LEU A 252 -6.21 -9.44 -20.24
C LEU A 252 -5.02 -8.68 -19.64
N ALA A 253 -4.30 -9.26 -18.68
CA ALA A 253 -3.10 -8.64 -18.12
C ALA A 253 -2.01 -8.43 -19.17
N ALA A 254 -1.87 -9.36 -20.12
CA ALA A 254 -0.89 -9.26 -21.21
C ALA A 254 -1.19 -8.13 -22.21
N LEU A 255 -2.44 -7.61 -22.25
CA LEU A 255 -2.80 -6.46 -23.09
C LEU A 255 -2.26 -5.14 -22.54
N VAL A 256 -1.93 -5.06 -21.25
CA VAL A 256 -1.41 -3.83 -20.64
C VAL A 256 0.06 -3.67 -21.04
N PRO A 257 0.46 -2.61 -21.78
CA PRO A 257 1.82 -2.50 -22.33
C PRO A 257 2.96 -2.61 -21.30
N VAL A 258 2.74 -2.06 -20.09
CA VAL A 258 3.71 -2.13 -18.97
C VAL A 258 3.97 -3.58 -18.52
N VAL A 259 2.94 -4.41 -18.58
CA VAL A 259 3.00 -5.81 -18.16
C VAL A 259 3.43 -6.67 -19.35
N GLY A 260 2.78 -6.54 -20.50
CA GLY A 260 3.08 -7.29 -21.72
C GLY A 260 3.22 -8.79 -21.44
N PHE A 261 4.26 -9.40 -22.02
CA PHE A 261 4.57 -10.81 -21.80
C PHE A 261 5.20 -11.13 -20.43
N ASN A 262 5.47 -10.12 -19.59
CA ASN A 262 5.95 -10.36 -18.24
C ASN A 262 4.92 -11.10 -17.40
N ALA A 263 3.62 -10.99 -17.70
CA ALA A 263 2.56 -11.77 -17.04
C ALA A 263 2.78 -13.30 -17.12
N VAL A 264 3.51 -13.79 -18.14
CA VAL A 264 3.79 -15.22 -18.35
C VAL A 264 5.24 -15.56 -18.00
N MET A 265 6.17 -14.66 -18.28
CA MET A 265 7.62 -14.92 -18.15
C MET A 265 8.17 -14.70 -16.73
N THR A 266 7.54 -13.85 -15.91
CA THR A 266 8.08 -13.55 -14.57
C THR A 266 7.72 -14.64 -13.56
N SER A 267 8.62 -14.86 -12.60
CA SER A 267 8.42 -15.89 -11.58
C SER A 267 7.27 -15.59 -10.63
N GLU A 268 6.86 -14.33 -10.54
CA GLU A 268 5.80 -13.82 -9.67
C GLU A 268 4.42 -14.42 -10.03
N HIS A 269 4.22 -14.89 -11.26
CA HIS A 269 2.97 -15.49 -11.72
C HIS A 269 2.98 -17.03 -11.71
N PHE A 270 4.13 -17.68 -11.52
CA PHE A 270 4.24 -19.14 -11.61
C PHE A 270 3.39 -19.88 -10.59
N ALA A 271 3.19 -19.32 -9.39
CA ALA A 271 2.31 -19.94 -8.39
C ALA A 271 0.89 -20.14 -8.92
N SER A 272 0.37 -19.19 -9.71
CA SER A 272 -0.97 -19.28 -10.28
C SER A 272 -1.08 -20.38 -11.34
N PHE A 273 -0.08 -20.49 -12.22
CA PHE A 273 -0.02 -21.55 -13.23
C PHE A 273 0.18 -22.94 -12.62
N LEU A 274 1.03 -23.05 -11.59
CA LEU A 274 1.25 -24.32 -10.89
C LEU A 274 -0.04 -24.82 -10.22
N VAL A 275 -0.74 -23.95 -9.47
CA VAL A 275 -2.01 -24.31 -8.84
C VAL A 275 -3.08 -24.60 -9.89
N PHE A 276 -3.06 -23.93 -11.04
CA PHE A 276 -3.96 -24.22 -12.15
C PHE A 276 -3.76 -25.64 -12.71
N ILE A 277 -2.52 -26.09 -12.87
CA ILE A 277 -2.20 -27.48 -13.27
C ILE A 277 -2.68 -28.47 -12.21
N ILE A 278 -2.35 -28.21 -10.93
CA ILE A 278 -2.77 -29.06 -9.80
C ILE A 278 -4.29 -29.20 -9.77
N LEU A 279 -5.02 -28.08 -9.96
CA LEU A 279 -6.46 -28.06 -9.96
C LEU A 279 -7.06 -28.91 -11.10
N HIS A 280 -6.46 -28.90 -12.30
CA HIS A 280 -6.88 -29.77 -13.41
C HIS A 280 -6.66 -31.24 -13.11
N VAL A 281 -5.51 -31.59 -12.49
CA VAL A 281 -5.22 -32.96 -12.06
C VAL A 281 -6.22 -33.42 -11.01
N VAL A 282 -6.51 -32.59 -10.00
CA VAL A 282 -7.51 -32.89 -8.97
C VAL A 282 -8.90 -33.07 -9.58
N ALA A 283 -9.32 -32.17 -10.49
CA ALA A 283 -10.59 -32.28 -11.19
C ALA A 283 -10.71 -33.60 -11.97
N LEU A 284 -9.65 -34.00 -12.67
CA LEU A 284 -9.58 -35.26 -13.41
C LEU A 284 -9.67 -36.48 -12.46
N VAL A 285 -8.97 -36.45 -11.32
CA VAL A 285 -9.03 -37.53 -10.33
C VAL A 285 -10.44 -37.67 -9.76
N TYR A 286 -11.12 -36.56 -9.44
CA TYR A 286 -12.51 -36.57 -8.97
C TYR A 286 -13.48 -37.08 -10.06
N TYR A 287 -13.24 -36.75 -11.33
CA TYR A 287 -14.03 -37.27 -12.45
C TYR A 287 -13.86 -38.79 -12.61
N ILE A 288 -12.62 -39.29 -12.59
CA ILE A 288 -12.32 -40.74 -12.65
C ILE A 288 -12.93 -41.47 -11.44
N ARG A 289 -12.91 -40.86 -10.25
CA ARG A 289 -13.59 -41.38 -9.05
C ARG A 289 -15.09 -41.62 -9.27
N GLY A 290 -15.74 -40.77 -10.06
CA GLY A 290 -17.16 -40.90 -10.38
C GLY A 290 -17.51 -42.07 -11.31
N ILE A 291 -16.54 -42.52 -12.13
CA ILE A 291 -16.77 -43.53 -13.18
C ILE A 291 -16.31 -44.93 -12.74
N VAL A 292 -15.30 -45.03 -11.87
CA VAL A 292 -14.58 -46.28 -11.59
C VAL A 292 -14.95 -46.89 -10.23
N SER A 293 -15.10 -48.22 -10.18
CA SER A 293 -15.30 -49.03 -8.97
C SER A 293 -14.21 -48.78 -7.90
N PRO A 294 -14.53 -48.79 -6.59
CA PRO A 294 -13.60 -48.40 -5.51
C PRO A 294 -12.30 -49.24 -5.43
N LYS A 295 -12.31 -50.48 -5.94
CA LYS A 295 -11.10 -51.33 -6.01
C LYS A 295 -10.17 -50.93 -7.17
N MET A 296 -10.74 -50.68 -8.34
CA MET A 296 -10.01 -50.16 -9.51
C MET A 296 -9.60 -48.70 -9.32
N PHE A 297 -10.35 -47.94 -8.53
CA PHE A 297 -10.03 -46.56 -8.15
C PHE A 297 -8.75 -46.47 -7.32
N LYS A 298 -8.52 -47.39 -6.37
CA LYS A 298 -7.23 -47.41 -5.64
C LYS A 298 -6.04 -47.62 -6.57
N VAL A 299 -6.16 -48.51 -7.55
CA VAL A 299 -5.08 -48.78 -8.53
C VAL A 299 -4.92 -47.61 -9.49
N ALA A 300 -6.02 -47.06 -10.03
CA ALA A 300 -6.01 -45.92 -10.93
C ALA A 300 -5.52 -44.63 -10.24
N VAL A 301 -5.88 -44.40 -8.98
CA VAL A 301 -5.36 -43.27 -8.19
C VAL A 301 -3.89 -43.47 -7.91
N THR A 302 -3.42 -44.66 -7.52
CA THR A 302 -1.98 -44.88 -7.32
C THR A 302 -1.19 -44.64 -8.61
N LEU A 303 -1.77 -44.98 -9.77
CA LEU A 303 -1.14 -44.78 -11.09
C LEU A 303 -1.22 -43.32 -11.58
N VAL A 304 -2.35 -42.63 -11.40
CA VAL A 304 -2.52 -41.20 -11.74
C VAL A 304 -1.76 -40.31 -10.77
N VAL A 305 -1.69 -40.67 -9.49
CA VAL A 305 -0.89 -39.96 -8.49
C VAL A 305 0.59 -40.23 -8.70
N SER A 306 1.03 -41.44 -9.08
CA SER A 306 2.45 -41.69 -9.36
C SER A 306 2.93 -41.04 -10.67
N VAL A 307 2.14 -41.14 -11.75
CA VAL A 307 2.42 -40.45 -13.02
C VAL A 307 2.26 -38.95 -12.86
N GLY A 308 1.23 -38.50 -12.14
CA GLY A 308 0.99 -37.09 -11.82
C GLY A 308 2.07 -36.49 -10.93
N LEU A 309 2.58 -37.24 -9.93
CA LEU A 309 3.76 -36.83 -9.16
C LEU A 309 4.99 -36.77 -10.05
N ALA A 310 5.22 -37.77 -10.91
CA ALA A 310 6.38 -37.79 -11.80
C ALA A 310 6.36 -36.62 -12.80
N VAL A 311 5.19 -36.28 -13.35
CA VAL A 311 5.00 -35.11 -14.22
C VAL A 311 5.13 -33.81 -13.43
N CYS A 312 4.56 -33.70 -12.23
CA CYS A 312 4.77 -32.55 -11.36
C CYS A 312 6.25 -32.38 -10.98
N PHE A 313 6.96 -33.47 -10.71
CA PHE A 313 8.38 -33.44 -10.36
C PHE A 313 9.23 -33.06 -11.57
N ALA A 314 8.89 -33.55 -12.77
CA ALA A 314 9.55 -33.18 -14.01
C ALA A 314 9.30 -31.71 -14.38
N VAL A 315 8.06 -31.23 -14.28
CA VAL A 315 7.69 -29.82 -14.53
C VAL A 315 8.32 -28.91 -13.48
N ALA A 316 8.30 -29.29 -12.20
CA ALA A 316 8.97 -28.56 -11.14
C ALA A 316 10.49 -28.54 -11.33
N ALA A 317 11.10 -29.64 -11.76
CA ALA A 317 12.53 -29.71 -12.07
C ALA A 317 12.91 -28.84 -13.28
N VAL A 318 12.09 -28.81 -14.33
CA VAL A 318 12.28 -27.94 -15.49
C VAL A 318 12.12 -26.46 -15.09
N LEU A 319 11.10 -26.12 -14.29
CA LEU A 319 10.91 -24.77 -13.75
C LEU A 319 12.07 -24.36 -12.83
N LEU A 320 12.54 -25.25 -11.95
CA LEU A 320 13.69 -25.01 -11.08
C LEU A 320 14.97 -24.83 -11.89
N ALA A 321 15.18 -25.61 -12.96
CA ALA A 321 16.31 -25.44 -13.86
C ALA A 321 16.26 -24.09 -14.61
N LEU A 322 15.08 -23.70 -15.09
CA LEU A 322 14.87 -22.41 -15.78
C LEU A 322 15.12 -21.23 -14.82
N VAL A 323 14.61 -21.33 -13.60
CA VAL A 323 14.79 -20.34 -12.53
C VAL A 323 16.25 -20.24 -12.09
N ALA A 324 16.93 -21.38 -11.89
CA ALA A 324 18.33 -21.45 -11.48
C ALA A 324 19.30 -20.92 -12.56
N SER A 325 18.90 -20.98 -13.84
CA SER A 325 19.70 -20.46 -14.96
C SER A 325 19.68 -18.93 -15.09
N SER A 326 18.74 -18.23 -14.44
CA SER A 326 18.67 -16.78 -14.49
C SER A 326 19.49 -16.11 -13.37
N PRO A 327 20.22 -15.01 -13.65
CA PRO A 327 21.05 -14.31 -12.66
C PRO A 327 20.29 -13.77 -11.43
N THR A 328 18.97 -13.57 -11.55
CA THR A 328 18.09 -13.03 -10.49
C THR A 328 17.13 -14.06 -9.89
N LYS A 329 17.30 -15.37 -10.20
CA LYS A 329 16.30 -16.41 -9.90
C LYS A 329 14.88 -16.08 -10.42
N GLY A 330 14.76 -15.23 -11.44
CA GLY A 330 13.50 -14.85 -12.08
C GLY A 330 12.64 -13.82 -11.32
N TRP A 331 13.05 -13.39 -10.12
CA TRP A 331 12.31 -12.41 -9.30
C TRP A 331 12.77 -10.98 -9.60
N SER A 332 11.85 -10.02 -9.51
CA SER A 332 12.23 -8.60 -9.55
C SER A 332 12.93 -8.19 -8.24
N GLY A 333 13.88 -7.26 -8.30
CA GLY A 333 14.61 -6.81 -7.10
C GLY A 333 13.69 -6.27 -6.00
N ARG A 334 12.56 -5.66 -6.39
CA ARG A 334 11.53 -5.15 -5.49
C ARG A 334 10.75 -6.29 -4.82
N SER A 335 10.29 -7.30 -5.56
CA SER A 335 9.58 -8.44 -4.94
C SER A 335 10.51 -9.28 -4.06
N LEU A 336 11.76 -9.47 -4.47
CA LEU A 336 12.76 -10.17 -3.67
C LEU A 336 13.01 -9.46 -2.34
N SER A 337 13.04 -8.12 -2.31
CA SER A 337 13.18 -7.37 -1.06
C SER A 337 12.02 -7.54 -0.08
N LEU A 338 10.83 -7.94 -0.55
CA LEU A 338 9.68 -8.24 0.32
C LEU A 338 9.78 -9.63 0.95
N LEU A 339 10.50 -10.55 0.31
CA LEU A 339 10.75 -11.90 0.83
C LEU A 339 12.02 -11.95 1.69
N ASP A 340 13.06 -11.24 1.26
CA ASP A 340 14.31 -11.02 1.99
C ASP A 340 14.52 -9.52 2.25
N PRO A 341 14.15 -9.02 3.46
CA PRO A 341 14.28 -7.61 3.81
C PRO A 341 15.73 -7.12 3.83
N THR A 342 16.72 -8.03 3.83
CA THR A 342 18.15 -7.66 3.86
C THR A 342 18.76 -7.45 2.48
N TYR A 343 18.06 -7.84 1.40
CA TYR A 343 18.59 -7.79 0.05
C TYR A 343 18.73 -6.34 -0.46
N ALA A 344 17.70 -5.52 -0.29
CA ALA A 344 17.69 -4.14 -0.79
C ALA A 344 18.81 -3.28 -0.17
N SER A 345 19.00 -3.37 1.15
CA SER A 345 20.01 -2.57 1.86
C SER A 345 21.45 -2.91 1.47
N LYS A 346 21.72 -4.16 1.06
CA LYS A 346 23.06 -4.61 0.65
C LYS A 346 23.38 -4.35 -0.81
N TYR A 347 22.42 -4.60 -1.71
CA TYR A 347 22.69 -4.66 -3.15
C TYR A 347 22.09 -3.50 -3.96
N ILE A 348 21.03 -2.85 -3.47
CA ILE A 348 20.31 -1.80 -4.23
C ILE A 348 20.01 -0.61 -3.30
N PRO A 349 20.97 0.30 -3.07
CA PRO A 349 20.82 1.41 -2.13
C PRO A 349 19.67 2.36 -2.49
N ILE A 350 19.28 2.44 -3.77
CA ILE A 350 18.15 3.25 -4.24
C ILE A 350 16.84 2.78 -3.60
N ILE A 351 16.57 1.46 -3.57
CA ILE A 351 15.37 0.92 -2.96
C ILE A 351 15.39 1.15 -1.44
N ALA A 352 16.55 0.96 -0.80
CA ALA A 352 16.66 1.20 0.64
C ALA A 352 16.57 2.68 1.04
N SER A 353 16.81 3.61 0.10
CA SER A 353 16.80 5.05 0.37
C SER A 353 15.41 5.64 0.58
N VAL A 354 14.36 4.98 0.06
CA VAL A 354 12.98 5.44 0.22
C VAL A 354 12.49 5.12 1.62
N SER A 355 12.00 6.13 2.34
CA SER A 355 11.49 5.97 3.72
C SER A 355 10.33 4.96 3.81
N GLU A 356 9.52 4.86 2.76
CA GLU A 356 8.36 3.96 2.67
C GLU A 356 8.74 2.46 2.63
N HIS A 357 9.97 2.14 2.24
CA HIS A 357 10.47 0.77 2.16
C HIS A 357 10.98 0.24 3.51
N GLN A 358 11.05 1.09 4.54
CA GLN A 358 11.49 0.69 5.88
C GLN A 358 10.42 -0.16 6.59
N PRO A 359 10.83 -1.01 7.55
CA PRO A 359 9.88 -1.76 8.36
C PRO A 359 9.17 -0.85 9.38
N PRO A 360 7.86 -1.03 9.61
CA PRO A 360 7.12 -0.25 10.60
C PRO A 360 7.46 -0.67 12.02
N THR A 361 7.33 0.28 12.94
CA THR A 361 7.44 0.04 14.38
C THR A 361 6.05 -0.18 15.00
N TRP A 362 5.97 -0.77 16.19
CA TRP A 362 4.68 -1.00 16.87
C TRP A 362 3.85 0.28 17.10
N PRO A 363 4.42 1.48 17.38
CA PRO A 363 3.64 2.71 17.50
C PRO A 363 2.99 3.10 16.17
N SER A 364 3.62 2.82 15.03
CA SER A 364 3.02 3.07 13.70
C SER A 364 1.75 2.24 13.52
N TYR A 365 1.78 0.94 13.90
CA TYR A 365 0.57 0.11 13.91
C TYR A 365 -0.52 0.69 14.80
N PHE A 366 -0.17 1.12 16.01
CA PHE A 366 -1.15 1.71 16.92
C PHE A 366 -1.72 3.03 16.40
N MET A 367 -0.90 3.87 15.78
CA MET A 367 -1.33 5.14 15.18
C MET A 367 -2.36 4.93 14.06
N ASP A 368 -2.16 3.90 13.25
CA ASP A 368 -2.90 3.73 12.00
C ASP A 368 -4.14 2.85 12.10
N ILE A 369 -4.15 1.86 13.01
CA ILE A 369 -5.28 0.94 13.20
C ILE A 369 -5.83 0.97 14.63
N ASN A 370 -5.13 1.56 15.61
CA ASN A 370 -5.58 1.78 17.00
C ASN A 370 -6.38 0.59 17.58
N VAL A 371 -7.67 0.78 17.89
CA VAL A 371 -8.57 -0.22 18.48
C VAL A 371 -8.70 -1.50 17.63
N LEU A 372 -8.60 -1.37 16.30
CA LEU A 372 -8.72 -2.51 15.39
C LEU A 372 -7.66 -3.57 15.68
N ALA A 373 -6.45 -3.17 16.10
CA ALA A 373 -5.35 -4.10 16.41
C ALA A 373 -5.74 -5.15 17.46
N PHE A 374 -6.54 -4.76 18.46
CA PHE A 374 -7.05 -5.68 19.49
C PHE A 374 -8.24 -6.52 19.02
N LEU A 375 -9.03 -6.01 18.08
CA LEU A 375 -10.21 -6.69 17.54
C LEU A 375 -9.89 -7.70 16.45
N VAL A 376 -8.76 -7.55 15.75
CA VAL A 376 -8.35 -8.46 14.67
C VAL A 376 -8.23 -9.93 15.14
N PRO A 377 -7.53 -10.25 16.25
CA PRO A 377 -7.48 -11.62 16.76
C PRO A 377 -8.86 -12.19 17.10
N ALA A 378 -9.74 -11.39 17.71
CA ALA A 378 -11.11 -11.80 18.01
C ALA A 378 -11.92 -12.11 16.74
N GLY A 379 -11.72 -11.31 15.68
CA GLY A 379 -12.32 -11.56 14.38
C GLY A 379 -11.82 -12.86 13.75
N ILE A 380 -10.52 -13.14 13.83
CA ILE A 380 -9.93 -14.38 13.30
C ILE A 380 -10.60 -15.59 13.97
N VAL A 381 -10.70 -15.57 15.30
CA VAL A 381 -11.39 -16.62 16.07
C VAL A 381 -12.85 -16.74 15.63
N ALA A 382 -13.58 -15.64 15.47
CA ALA A 382 -14.98 -15.65 15.03
C ALA A 382 -15.19 -16.24 13.62
N CYS A 383 -14.18 -16.16 12.74
CA CYS A 383 -14.20 -16.76 11.41
C CYS A 383 -13.94 -18.27 11.41
N PHE A 384 -13.28 -18.81 12.45
CA PHE A 384 -13.11 -20.26 12.63
C PHE A 384 -14.41 -20.96 13.07
N PHE A 385 -15.35 -20.22 13.66
CA PHE A 385 -16.62 -20.74 14.19
C PHE A 385 -17.83 -20.10 13.47
N PRO A 386 -18.29 -20.55 12.29
CA PRO A 386 -17.89 -21.73 11.49
C PRO A 386 -16.95 -21.41 10.30
N LEU A 387 -16.07 -22.35 9.97
CA LEU A 387 -15.14 -22.21 8.83
C LEU A 387 -15.85 -22.50 7.49
N SER A 388 -16.21 -21.44 6.75
CA SER A 388 -16.70 -21.50 5.38
C SER A 388 -15.57 -21.25 4.37
N ASP A 389 -15.79 -21.59 3.09
CA ASP A 389 -14.79 -21.34 2.03
C ASP A 389 -14.53 -19.83 1.86
N ALA A 390 -15.53 -18.99 2.14
CA ALA A 390 -15.37 -17.53 2.15
C ALA A 390 -14.60 -17.05 3.38
N SER A 391 -14.84 -17.63 4.57
CA SER A 391 -14.12 -17.22 5.78
C SER A 391 -12.65 -17.68 5.76
N SER A 392 -12.34 -18.83 5.16
CA SER A 392 -10.95 -19.25 4.94
C SER A 392 -10.16 -18.28 4.05
N PHE A 393 -10.81 -17.70 3.03
CA PHE A 393 -10.17 -16.70 2.18
C PHE A 393 -9.81 -15.43 2.96
N VAL A 394 -10.73 -14.90 3.76
CA VAL A 394 -10.47 -13.68 4.54
C VAL A 394 -9.41 -13.92 5.63
N VAL A 395 -9.40 -15.11 6.25
CA VAL A 395 -8.34 -15.49 7.21
C VAL A 395 -6.97 -15.56 6.54
N LEU A 396 -6.88 -16.14 5.34
CA LEU A 396 -5.62 -16.15 4.58
C LEU A 396 -5.20 -14.71 4.21
N TYR A 397 -6.15 -13.89 3.76
CA TYR A 397 -5.90 -12.50 3.39
C TYR A 397 -5.30 -11.69 4.56
N ILE A 398 -5.86 -11.78 5.77
CA ILE A 398 -5.32 -11.04 6.93
C ILE A 398 -3.95 -11.55 7.35
N VAL A 399 -3.72 -12.87 7.37
CA VAL A 399 -2.42 -13.46 7.77
C VAL A 399 -1.31 -13.03 6.81
N THR A 400 -1.56 -13.13 5.50
CA THR A 400 -0.59 -12.70 4.48
C THR A 400 -0.36 -11.18 4.54
N SER A 401 -1.40 -10.39 4.78
CA SER A 401 -1.27 -8.92 4.86
C SER A 401 -0.48 -8.46 6.08
N ILE A 402 -0.64 -9.10 7.24
CA ILE A 402 0.12 -8.80 8.47
C ILE A 402 1.62 -9.03 8.25
N TYR A 403 2.00 -10.11 7.56
CA TYR A 403 3.40 -10.38 7.26
C TYR A 403 4.00 -9.28 6.38
N PHE A 404 3.33 -8.96 5.27
CA PHE A 404 3.85 -7.95 4.33
C PHE A 404 3.85 -6.53 4.91
N SER A 405 2.86 -6.16 5.72
CA SER A 405 2.89 -4.90 6.44
C SER A 405 4.04 -4.88 7.45
N GLY A 406 4.42 -6.03 8.03
CA GLY A 406 5.56 -6.13 8.96
C GLY A 406 6.91 -5.88 8.29
N VAL A 407 7.03 -6.14 6.99
CA VAL A 407 8.26 -5.94 6.22
C VAL A 407 8.39 -4.50 5.72
N MET A 408 7.28 -3.86 5.33
CA MET A 408 7.30 -2.56 4.63
C MET A 408 6.13 -1.68 5.04
N VAL A 409 6.42 -0.43 5.46
CA VAL A 409 5.40 0.54 5.93
C VAL A 409 4.32 0.80 4.88
N ARG A 410 4.69 0.97 3.59
CA ARG A 410 3.70 1.23 2.52
C ARG A 410 2.64 0.12 2.39
N LEU A 411 2.99 -1.14 2.71
CA LEU A 411 2.07 -2.28 2.57
C LEU A 411 1.03 -2.36 3.69
N MET A 412 1.12 -1.48 4.68
CA MET A 412 0.10 -1.30 5.70
C MET A 412 -1.24 -0.85 5.12
N LEU A 413 -1.21 -0.19 3.95
CA LEU A 413 -2.39 0.12 3.16
C LEU A 413 -3.19 -1.13 2.76
N VAL A 414 -2.52 -2.24 2.46
CA VAL A 414 -3.16 -3.51 2.08
C VAL A 414 -3.71 -4.25 3.31
N LEU A 415 -3.12 -4.02 4.48
CA LEU A 415 -3.61 -4.53 5.75
C LEU A 415 -4.92 -3.85 6.18
N ALA A 416 -5.10 -2.56 5.89
CA ALA A 416 -6.23 -1.78 6.41
C ALA A 416 -7.62 -2.38 6.08
N PRO A 417 -7.93 -2.78 4.83
CA PRO A 417 -9.20 -3.43 4.52
C PRO A 417 -9.37 -4.77 5.22
N ALA A 418 -8.31 -5.60 5.28
CA ALA A 418 -8.35 -6.88 5.98
C ALA A 418 -8.66 -6.69 7.47
N ALA A 419 -7.97 -5.77 8.13
CA ALA A 419 -8.17 -5.46 9.54
C ALA A 419 -9.60 -4.97 9.81
N CYS A 420 -10.11 -4.06 8.97
CA CYS A 420 -11.48 -3.55 9.11
C CYS A 420 -12.55 -4.64 8.95
N ILE A 421 -12.36 -5.59 8.02
CA ILE A 421 -13.28 -6.73 7.84
C ILE A 421 -13.27 -7.62 9.08
N MET A 422 -12.09 -8.01 9.58
CA MET A 422 -11.98 -8.88 10.76
C MET A 422 -12.53 -8.22 12.01
N SER A 423 -12.18 -6.95 12.26
CA SER A 423 -12.70 -6.18 13.39
C SER A 423 -14.21 -5.93 13.26
N GLY A 424 -14.72 -5.68 12.04
CA GLY A 424 -16.14 -5.53 11.78
C GLY A 424 -16.95 -6.78 12.09
N ILE A 425 -16.42 -7.96 11.75
CA ILE A 425 -17.00 -9.26 12.12
C ILE A 425 -17.00 -9.45 13.65
N ALA A 426 -15.88 -9.14 14.30
CA ALA A 426 -15.75 -9.25 15.76
C ALA A 426 -16.79 -8.37 16.49
N LEU A 427 -16.90 -7.09 16.09
CA LEU A 427 -17.86 -6.16 16.65
C LEU A 427 -19.30 -6.62 16.40
N SER A 428 -19.60 -7.07 15.18
CA SER A 428 -20.96 -7.52 14.85
C SER A 428 -21.38 -8.74 15.68
N GLU A 429 -20.48 -9.69 15.92
CA GLU A 429 -20.76 -10.85 16.76
C GLU A 429 -20.91 -10.45 18.24
N ALA A 430 -20.08 -9.53 18.72
CA ALA A 430 -20.20 -8.98 20.08
C ALA A 430 -21.55 -8.27 20.28
N PHE A 431 -21.92 -7.35 19.37
CA PHE A 431 -23.22 -6.68 19.41
C PHE A 431 -24.38 -7.67 19.30
N ALA A 432 -24.28 -8.70 18.45
CA ALA A 432 -25.31 -9.72 18.33
C ALA A 432 -25.46 -10.55 19.61
N ALA A 433 -24.35 -10.90 20.27
CA ALA A 433 -24.36 -11.65 21.52
C ALA A 433 -24.99 -10.85 22.67
N PHE A 434 -24.61 -9.58 22.84
CA PHE A 434 -25.17 -8.71 23.88
C PHE A 434 -26.66 -8.42 23.64
N THR A 435 -27.03 -8.04 22.41
CA THR A 435 -28.43 -7.74 22.08
C THR A 435 -29.34 -8.97 22.23
N ARG A 436 -28.86 -10.16 21.87
CA ARG A 436 -29.60 -11.42 22.09
C ARG A 436 -29.79 -11.72 23.56
N SER A 437 -28.77 -11.50 24.39
CA SER A 437 -28.83 -11.73 25.84
C SER A 437 -29.87 -10.82 26.50
N ILE A 438 -29.88 -9.54 26.14
CA ILE A 438 -30.88 -8.56 26.60
C ILE A 438 -32.29 -8.97 26.16
N LYS A 439 -32.48 -9.30 24.88
CA LYS A 439 -33.79 -9.68 24.36
C LYS A 439 -34.33 -10.96 25.02
N PHE A 440 -33.47 -11.96 25.25
CA PHE A 440 -33.86 -13.22 25.88
C PHE A 440 -34.30 -13.01 27.33
N GLN A 441 -33.62 -12.14 28.08
CA GLN A 441 -33.98 -11.85 29.47
C GLN A 441 -35.19 -10.91 29.60
N LEU A 442 -35.38 -9.95 28.68
CA LEU A 442 -36.62 -9.15 28.64
C LEU A 442 -37.84 -10.01 28.33
N LEU A 443 -37.72 -10.97 27.39
CA LEU A 443 -38.80 -11.93 27.13
C LEU A 443 -39.01 -12.88 28.31
N GLY A 444 -37.95 -13.27 29.01
CA GLY A 444 -38.03 -14.05 30.25
C GLY A 444 -38.83 -13.34 31.35
N GLN A 445 -38.66 -12.02 31.53
CA GLN A 445 -39.44 -11.24 32.50
C GLN A 445 -40.93 -11.11 32.13
N SER A 446 -41.27 -11.10 30.84
CA SER A 446 -42.69 -11.07 30.41
C SER A 446 -43.43 -12.39 30.61
N GLU A 447 -42.74 -13.54 30.65
CA GLU A 447 -43.37 -14.83 30.98
C GLU A 447 -43.55 -15.03 32.49
N THR A 448 -42.65 -14.49 33.33
CA THR A 448 -42.77 -14.60 34.81
C THR A 448 -43.83 -13.67 35.41
N SER A 449 -44.40 -12.74 34.64
CA SER A 449 -45.42 -11.78 35.10
C SER A 449 -46.87 -12.21 34.79
N GLN A 450 -47.09 -13.43 34.27
CA GLN A 450 -48.42 -14.02 34.01
C GLN A 450 -48.74 -15.29 34.83
N SER A 451 -48.02 -15.54 35.93
CA SER A 451 -48.45 -16.53 36.93
C SER A 451 -48.87 -15.81 38.21
N ASP A 452 -50.17 -15.52 38.33
CA ASP A 452 -50.77 -15.02 39.57
C ASP A 452 -50.73 -16.09 40.69
N PRO A 453 -50.75 -15.65 41.96
CA PRO A 453 -50.44 -16.49 43.13
C PRO A 453 -51.69 -17.15 43.72
N GLY A 454 -51.62 -18.47 43.95
CA GLY A 454 -52.67 -19.20 44.67
C GLY A 454 -52.43 -20.70 44.71
N ASP A 455 -51.61 -21.16 45.65
CA ASP A 455 -52.08 -22.06 46.72
C ASP A 455 -50.93 -22.53 47.61
N THR A 456 -51.25 -22.57 48.91
CA THR A 456 -50.34 -22.73 50.04
C THR A 456 -50.29 -24.19 50.44
N SER A 457 -49.10 -24.81 50.54
CA SER A 457 -48.71 -25.70 51.65
C SER A 457 -47.36 -26.41 51.40
N SER A 458 -46.35 -25.93 52.13
CA SER A 458 -45.25 -26.67 52.78
C SER A 458 -44.75 -27.99 52.18
N CYS A 459 -43.47 -28.01 51.79
CA CYS A 459 -42.47 -28.78 52.56
C CYS A 459 -41.04 -28.37 52.20
N SER A 460 -40.33 -27.90 53.22
CA SER A 460 -38.89 -27.74 53.28
C SER A 460 -38.16 -29.07 53.11
N ILE A 461 -36.93 -29.03 52.61
CA ILE A 461 -35.72 -29.56 53.28
C ILE A 461 -34.49 -29.07 52.50
N GLU A 462 -33.70 -28.24 53.17
CA GLU A 462 -32.32 -27.92 52.82
C GLU A 462 -31.36 -29.00 53.36
N THR A 463 -30.25 -29.13 52.64
CA THR A 463 -28.87 -29.37 53.12
C THR A 463 -28.33 -30.78 53.47
N GLN A 464 -27.17 -31.02 52.82
CA GLN A 464 -25.89 -31.50 53.35
C GLN A 464 -25.47 -32.99 53.21
N ASN A 465 -24.41 -33.11 52.39
CA ASN A 465 -23.27 -34.02 52.38
C ASN A 465 -22.93 -34.82 53.66
N ASP A 466 -22.71 -36.11 53.42
CA ASP A 466 -21.53 -36.94 53.75
C ASP A 466 -21.29 -37.62 55.13
N VAL A 467 -21.07 -38.95 55.00
CA VAL A 467 -20.10 -39.85 55.68
C VAL A 467 -20.57 -40.81 56.80
N ALA A 468 -20.75 -42.07 56.36
CA ALA A 468 -20.25 -43.38 56.84
C ALA A 468 -20.66 -44.01 58.19
N LYS A 469 -21.15 -45.28 58.12
CA LYS A 469 -20.45 -46.49 58.63
C LYS A 469 -21.19 -47.82 58.30
N THR A 470 -20.47 -48.73 57.60
CA THR A 470 -20.33 -50.20 57.75
C THR A 470 -21.44 -51.07 58.38
N ASN A 471 -21.93 -52.14 57.70
CA ASN A 471 -21.36 -53.51 57.66
C ASN A 471 -22.29 -54.56 56.97
N LYS A 472 -21.66 -55.42 56.11
CA LYS A 472 -21.84 -56.88 55.86
C LYS A 472 -23.22 -57.46 55.48
N ASN A 473 -23.42 -58.50 54.65
CA ASN A 473 -22.69 -59.45 53.77
C ASN A 473 -23.85 -60.09 52.91
N GLU A 474 -23.71 -60.63 51.70
CA GLU A 474 -22.98 -61.84 51.27
C GLU A 474 -22.89 -61.89 49.72
N ASP A 475 -21.78 -62.46 49.24
CA ASP A 475 -21.43 -62.86 47.85
C ASP A 475 -21.69 -64.40 47.67
N PRO A 476 -21.34 -65.09 46.56
CA PRO A 476 -21.37 -64.82 45.11
C PRO A 476 -21.88 -66.06 44.27
N ILE A 477 -21.82 -66.04 42.91
CA ILE A 477 -21.25 -67.10 42.00
C ILE A 477 -21.83 -67.12 40.55
N LYS A 478 -20.86 -67.23 39.62
CA LYS A 478 -20.76 -67.58 38.17
C LYS A 478 -21.88 -68.38 37.46
N GLU A 479 -22.11 -68.10 36.15
CA GLU A 479 -21.70 -68.91 34.95
C GLU A 479 -22.40 -68.46 33.64
N ARG A 480 -21.75 -68.69 32.48
CA ARG A 480 -22.26 -68.49 31.09
C ARG A 480 -23.14 -69.70 30.65
N PRO A 481 -23.49 -69.88 29.35
CA PRO A 481 -24.58 -69.25 28.56
C PRO A 481 -25.57 -70.31 27.98
N SER A 482 -26.76 -69.94 27.47
CA SER A 482 -27.46 -70.82 26.52
C SER A 482 -28.40 -70.10 25.53
N LYS A 483 -28.36 -70.63 24.30
CA LYS A 483 -29.04 -70.20 23.06
C LYS A 483 -30.40 -70.88 22.91
N ARG A 484 -31.39 -70.14 22.38
CA ARG A 484 -32.50 -70.50 21.45
C ARG A 484 -33.75 -69.72 21.89
N ASN A 485 -34.35 -68.83 21.09
CA ASN A 485 -34.80 -69.03 19.72
C ASN A 485 -34.76 -67.72 18.90
N LYS A 486 -33.99 -67.74 17.80
CA LYS A 486 -34.17 -66.87 16.64
C LYS A 486 -35.03 -67.62 15.61
N LYS A 487 -36.23 -67.12 15.31
CA LYS A 487 -36.90 -67.34 14.02
C LYS A 487 -37.99 -66.29 13.82
N LYS A 488 -37.59 -65.15 13.23
CA LYS A 488 -38.38 -64.27 12.35
C LYS A 488 -37.47 -63.13 11.91
N GLU A 489 -36.66 -63.44 10.91
CA GLU A 489 -35.85 -62.50 10.14
C GLU A 489 -36.17 -62.83 8.67
N LYS A 490 -36.33 -61.78 7.85
CA LYS A 490 -36.77 -61.75 6.44
C LYS A 490 -38.27 -61.52 6.21
N GLU A 491 -38.69 -60.28 6.45
CA GLU A 491 -39.52 -59.46 5.55
C GLU A 491 -39.90 -58.18 6.30
N LYS A 492 -39.04 -57.16 6.22
CA LYS A 492 -39.30 -55.73 6.44
C LYS A 492 -37.97 -54.96 6.41
N GLU A 493 -37.27 -55.09 5.29
CA GLU A 493 -36.09 -54.29 4.98
C GLU A 493 -36.29 -53.73 3.56
N LYS A 494 -37.23 -52.78 3.45
CA LYS A 494 -37.45 -51.88 2.30
C LYS A 494 -38.61 -50.95 2.68
N GLN A 495 -38.29 -49.91 3.45
CA GLN A 495 -39.04 -48.65 3.67
C GLN A 495 -38.65 -48.10 5.06
N LYS A 496 -37.47 -47.48 5.15
CA LYS A 496 -37.10 -46.52 6.22
C LYS A 496 -35.78 -45.84 5.84
N GLU A 497 -35.82 -45.10 4.74
CA GLU A 497 -34.85 -44.04 4.44
C GLU A 497 -35.66 -42.81 4.00
N LYS A 498 -36.03 -42.00 4.99
CA LYS A 498 -36.28 -40.56 4.88
C LYS A 498 -36.49 -40.03 6.30
N GLU A 499 -35.80 -38.92 6.59
CA GLU A 499 -35.79 -38.09 7.80
C GLU A 499 -34.84 -38.47 8.95
N PRO A 500 -33.73 -37.71 9.04
CA PRO A 500 -33.19 -37.24 10.30
C PRO A 500 -33.13 -35.71 10.27
N VAL A 501 -34.20 -35.01 10.68
CA VAL A 501 -34.18 -33.52 10.74
C VAL A 501 -34.39 -32.97 12.16
N GLU A 502 -34.94 -33.72 13.12
CA GLU A 502 -35.29 -33.11 14.43
C GLU A 502 -34.23 -33.21 15.52
N LYS A 503 -33.26 -34.14 15.45
CA LYS A 503 -32.28 -34.34 16.55
C LYS A 503 -31.10 -33.35 16.56
N SER A 504 -30.86 -32.60 15.48
CA SER A 504 -29.82 -31.55 15.42
C SER A 504 -30.31 -30.20 15.97
N SER A 505 -31.62 -29.96 15.95
CA SER A 505 -32.28 -28.75 16.45
C SER A 505 -32.12 -28.57 17.97
N MET A 506 -32.38 -29.64 18.76
CA MET A 506 -32.30 -29.60 20.23
C MET A 506 -30.88 -29.39 20.76
N LYS A 507 -29.85 -30.00 20.14
CA LYS A 507 -28.45 -29.75 20.54
C LYS A 507 -27.99 -28.32 20.24
N SER A 508 -28.51 -27.69 19.19
CA SER A 508 -28.23 -26.27 18.90
C SER A 508 -28.94 -25.32 19.88
N GLN A 509 -30.12 -25.69 20.40
CA GLN A 509 -30.84 -24.91 21.42
C GLN A 509 -30.18 -25.03 22.82
N ILE A 510 -29.64 -26.19 23.17
CA ILE A 510 -28.94 -26.40 24.46
C ILE A 510 -27.59 -25.66 24.47
N GLY A 511 -26.84 -25.64 23.36
CA GLY A 511 -25.63 -24.81 23.23
C GLY A 511 -25.89 -23.30 23.29
N LYS A 512 -27.10 -22.85 22.88
CA LYS A 512 -27.53 -21.45 22.97
C LYS A 512 -27.94 -21.02 24.39
N ARG A 513 -28.24 -21.96 25.30
CA ARG A 513 -28.56 -21.66 26.72
C ARG A 513 -27.34 -21.33 27.57
N LEU A 514 -26.15 -21.77 27.17
CA LEU A 514 -24.90 -21.62 27.95
C LEU A 514 -24.17 -20.28 27.75
N LEU A 515 -24.66 -19.41 26.86
CA LEU A 515 -24.01 -18.14 26.51
C LEU A 515 -24.86 -16.90 26.87
N VAL A 516 -25.71 -17.00 27.89
CA VAL A 516 -26.53 -15.87 28.34
C VAL A 516 -25.80 -15.18 29.48
N LEU A 517 -25.24 -14.00 29.19
CA LEU A 517 -24.64 -13.13 30.20
C LEU A 517 -25.75 -12.52 31.09
N PRO A 518 -25.46 -12.19 32.36
CA PRO A 518 -26.41 -11.46 33.20
C PRO A 518 -26.73 -10.08 32.60
N LEU A 519 -27.97 -9.60 32.80
CA LEU A 519 -28.52 -8.41 32.15
C LEU A 519 -27.62 -7.19 32.34
N GLU A 520 -27.20 -6.96 33.58
CA GLU A 520 -26.32 -5.85 33.96
C GLU A 520 -24.96 -5.92 33.26
N ALA A 521 -24.34 -7.10 33.22
CA ALA A 521 -23.07 -7.29 32.53
C ALA A 521 -23.20 -7.07 31.01
N SER A 522 -24.32 -7.50 30.41
CA SER A 522 -24.56 -7.30 28.97
C SER A 522 -24.80 -5.83 28.60
N LEU A 523 -25.49 -5.06 29.46
CA LEU A 523 -25.70 -3.62 29.30
C LEU A 523 -24.40 -2.84 29.50
N ILE A 524 -23.64 -3.14 30.55
CA ILE A 524 -22.33 -2.53 30.81
C ILE A 524 -21.37 -2.83 29.66
N ALA A 525 -21.31 -4.07 29.18
CA ALA A 525 -20.47 -4.46 28.04
C ALA A 525 -20.86 -3.72 26.75
N LEU A 526 -22.16 -3.52 26.51
CA LEU A 526 -22.65 -2.75 25.37
C LEU A 526 -22.23 -1.27 25.46
N ILE A 527 -22.36 -0.65 26.64
CA ILE A 527 -21.93 0.73 26.88
C ILE A 527 -20.41 0.87 26.67
N LEU A 528 -19.61 -0.05 27.22
CA LEU A 528 -18.16 -0.06 27.02
C LEU A 528 -17.78 -0.22 25.54
N LEU A 529 -18.50 -1.06 24.78
CA LEU A 529 -18.27 -1.25 23.36
C LEU A 529 -18.59 0.02 22.55
N VAL A 530 -19.66 0.74 22.91
CA VAL A 530 -20.01 2.04 22.30
C VAL A 530 -18.97 3.10 22.63
N LEU A 531 -18.50 3.16 23.88
CA LEU A 531 -17.41 4.07 24.29
C LEU A 531 -16.11 3.78 23.53
N LEU A 532 -15.77 2.50 23.34
CA LEU A 532 -14.61 2.08 22.55
C LEU A 532 -14.74 2.52 21.07
N CYS A 533 -15.93 2.39 20.48
CA CYS A 533 -16.19 2.89 19.13
C CYS A 533 -16.09 4.43 19.07
N GLY A 534 -16.58 5.14 20.08
CA GLY A 534 -16.44 6.60 20.18
C GLY A 534 -14.98 7.05 20.26
N PHE A 535 -14.17 6.38 21.07
CA PHE A 535 -12.73 6.62 21.15
C PHE A 535 -12.03 6.39 19.81
N TYR A 536 -12.38 5.31 19.09
CA TYR A 536 -11.86 5.04 17.76
C TYR A 536 -12.19 6.19 16.78
N VAL A 537 -13.43 6.69 16.77
CA VAL A 537 -13.82 7.82 15.90
C VAL A 537 -13.01 9.07 16.21
N VAL A 538 -12.87 9.43 17.49
CA VAL A 538 -12.09 10.61 17.91
C VAL A 538 -10.63 10.49 17.46
N HIS A 539 -10.01 9.32 17.66
CA HIS A 539 -8.65 9.05 17.20
C HIS A 539 -8.53 9.17 15.67
N CYS A 540 -9.48 8.61 14.93
CA CYS A 540 -9.45 8.65 13.47
C CYS A 540 -9.57 10.08 12.92
N VAL A 541 -10.47 10.88 13.50
CA VAL A 541 -10.65 12.28 13.13
C VAL A 541 -9.41 13.10 13.47
N TRP A 542 -8.82 12.88 14.65
CA TRP A 542 -7.57 13.55 15.04
C TRP A 542 -6.40 13.18 14.11
N ALA A 543 -6.21 11.88 13.83
CA ALA A 543 -5.15 11.42 12.93
C ALA A 543 -5.33 11.97 11.51
N ALA A 544 -6.57 11.97 10.99
CA ALA A 544 -6.87 12.54 9.68
C ALA A 544 -6.61 14.06 9.64
N ALA A 545 -7.02 14.79 10.68
CA ALA A 545 -6.91 16.24 10.72
C ALA A 545 -5.49 16.74 10.98
N GLU A 546 -4.72 16.11 11.87
CA GLU A 546 -3.41 16.65 12.30
C GLU A 546 -2.22 15.91 11.68
N ALA A 547 -2.29 14.59 11.49
CA ALA A 547 -1.15 13.81 11.02
C ALA A 547 -1.10 13.69 9.49
N TYR A 548 -2.25 13.47 8.83
CA TYR A 548 -2.31 13.12 7.40
C TYR A 548 -2.80 14.24 6.47
N SER A 549 -3.29 15.36 6.99
CA SER A 549 -3.81 16.46 6.15
C SER A 549 -2.76 17.50 5.73
N ALA A 550 -1.50 17.35 6.15
CA ALA A 550 -0.45 18.33 5.90
C ALA A 550 0.11 18.23 4.46
N PRO A 551 0.07 19.32 3.66
CA PRO A 551 0.64 19.33 2.32
C PRO A 551 2.17 19.28 2.37
N SER A 552 2.78 18.61 1.38
CA SER A 552 4.24 18.54 1.26
C SER A 552 4.87 19.76 0.57
N ILE A 553 4.06 20.54 -0.15
CA ILE A 553 4.53 21.66 -0.97
C ILE A 553 4.55 22.99 -0.23
N VAL A 554 3.53 23.20 0.61
CA VAL A 554 3.41 24.33 1.50
C VAL A 554 3.78 23.84 2.89
N LEU A 555 4.86 24.37 3.47
CA LEU A 555 5.23 24.01 4.83
C LEU A 555 4.57 24.97 5.81
N THR A 556 3.98 24.44 6.88
CA THR A 556 3.47 25.26 7.97
C THR A 556 4.33 25.12 9.22
N SER A 557 4.59 26.26 9.87
CA SER A 557 5.15 26.29 11.20
C SER A 557 4.22 27.07 12.13
N HIS A 558 4.04 26.55 13.34
CA HIS A 558 3.32 27.23 14.39
C HIS A 558 4.32 27.95 15.29
N THR A 559 4.32 29.27 15.23
CA THR A 559 5.06 30.13 16.16
C THR A 559 4.08 30.69 17.19
N HIS A 560 4.58 31.23 18.31
CA HIS A 560 3.75 31.88 19.32
C HIS A 560 2.88 33.03 18.75
N ASP A 561 3.34 33.66 17.67
CA ASP A 561 2.64 34.78 16.98
C ASP A 561 1.62 34.32 15.93
N GLY A 562 1.48 33.01 15.67
CA GLY A 562 0.52 32.46 14.71
C GLY A 562 1.09 31.38 13.78
N MET A 563 0.27 30.95 12.82
CA MET A 563 0.68 30.00 11.78
C MET A 563 1.41 30.76 10.65
N HIS A 564 2.67 30.41 10.42
CA HIS A 564 3.44 30.88 9.28
C HIS A 564 3.45 29.81 8.19
N VAL A 565 3.22 30.26 6.95
CA VAL A 565 3.12 29.42 5.77
C VAL A 565 4.32 29.72 4.87
N PHE A 566 5.15 28.72 4.61
CA PHE A 566 6.30 28.81 3.72
C PHE A 566 5.95 28.19 2.37
N ASP A 567 5.99 29.00 1.30
CA ASP A 567 5.69 28.59 -0.07
C ASP A 567 6.88 28.77 -1.03
N ASP A 568 8.08 28.57 -0.50
CA ASP A 568 9.35 28.76 -1.21
C ASP A 568 9.52 27.81 -2.41
N PHE A 569 8.90 26.61 -2.37
CA PHE A 569 8.94 25.66 -3.48
C PHE A 569 8.21 26.20 -4.70
N ARG A 570 6.97 26.69 -4.53
CA ARG A 570 6.21 27.29 -5.64
C ARG A 570 6.89 28.55 -6.14
N GLU A 571 7.46 29.37 -5.25
CA GLU A 571 8.25 30.54 -5.62
C GLU A 571 9.42 30.16 -6.55
N GLY A 572 10.24 29.18 -6.16
CA GLY A 572 11.39 28.73 -6.95
C GLY A 572 10.99 28.10 -8.30
N TYR A 573 9.94 27.28 -8.33
CA TYR A 573 9.43 26.69 -9.58
C TYR A 573 8.79 27.75 -10.48
N ALA A 574 8.09 28.74 -9.92
CA ALA A 574 7.51 29.85 -10.68
C ALA A 574 8.59 30.73 -11.31
N TRP A 575 9.69 30.98 -10.60
CA TRP A 575 10.84 31.69 -11.15
C TRP A 575 11.44 30.94 -12.34
N LEU A 576 11.68 29.62 -12.19
CA LEU A 576 12.15 28.79 -13.31
C LEU A 576 11.22 28.88 -14.52
N ARG A 577 9.91 28.83 -14.29
CA ARG A 577 8.91 28.86 -15.36
C ARG A 577 8.89 30.17 -16.16
N HIS A 578 9.10 31.32 -15.52
CA HIS A 578 8.94 32.63 -16.16
C HIS A 578 10.28 33.27 -16.58
N ASN A 579 11.40 32.87 -15.99
CA ASN A 579 12.70 33.55 -16.18
C ASN A 579 13.75 32.72 -16.94
N THR A 580 13.42 31.51 -17.39
CA THR A 580 14.33 30.64 -18.17
C THR A 580 13.72 30.28 -19.52
N ASP A 581 14.52 29.82 -20.48
CA ASP A 581 14.01 29.38 -21.78
C ASP A 581 13.30 28.02 -21.64
N VAL A 582 12.31 27.74 -22.50
CA VAL A 582 11.50 26.50 -22.42
C VAL A 582 12.35 25.24 -22.58
N ASP A 583 13.41 25.31 -23.40
CA ASP A 583 14.32 24.20 -23.68
C ASP A 583 15.50 24.13 -22.70
N ASP A 584 15.51 24.96 -21.64
CA ASP A 584 16.54 24.92 -20.62
C ASP A 584 16.39 23.67 -19.75
N LYS A 585 17.53 23.00 -19.52
CA LYS A 585 17.61 21.76 -18.75
C LYS A 585 18.02 22.06 -17.32
N VAL A 586 17.25 21.51 -16.39
CA VAL A 586 17.43 21.64 -14.95
C VAL A 586 17.89 20.31 -14.36
N ALA A 587 18.99 20.34 -13.62
CA ALA A 587 19.43 19.21 -12.81
C ALA A 587 19.02 19.41 -11.35
N SER A 588 18.36 18.42 -10.79
CA SER A 588 17.99 18.33 -9.38
C SER A 588 18.23 16.91 -8.89
N TRP A 589 18.08 16.67 -7.58
CA TRP A 589 17.93 15.30 -7.10
C TRP A 589 16.64 14.67 -7.64
N TRP A 590 16.59 13.34 -7.70
CA TRP A 590 15.50 12.61 -8.35
C TRP A 590 14.15 12.80 -7.68
N ASP A 591 14.10 13.12 -6.38
CA ASP A 591 12.86 13.38 -5.62
C ASP A 591 11.99 14.50 -6.21
N TYR A 592 12.61 15.50 -6.85
CA TYR A 592 11.95 16.73 -7.30
C TYR A 592 11.65 16.73 -8.81
N GLY A 593 11.94 15.64 -9.53
CA GLY A 593 11.83 15.59 -10.99
C GLY A 593 10.41 15.83 -11.48
N TYR A 594 9.43 15.13 -10.89
CA TYR A 594 8.03 15.29 -11.23
C TYR A 594 7.50 16.69 -10.93
N GLN A 595 7.83 17.25 -9.76
CA GLN A 595 7.41 18.60 -9.38
C GLN A 595 8.01 19.66 -10.31
N THR A 596 9.31 19.55 -10.63
CA THR A 596 9.99 20.48 -11.55
C THR A 596 9.31 20.45 -12.92
N THR A 597 9.01 19.26 -13.43
CA THR A 597 8.40 19.12 -14.75
C THR A 597 6.94 19.60 -14.78
N ALA A 598 6.17 19.34 -13.73
CA ALA A 598 4.76 19.75 -13.65
C ALA A 598 4.58 21.25 -13.36
N MET A 599 5.37 21.80 -12.44
CA MET A 599 5.25 23.19 -11.98
C MET A 599 6.07 24.17 -12.79
N ALA A 600 7.38 23.90 -12.91
CA ALA A 600 8.29 24.78 -13.64
C ALA A 600 8.17 24.61 -15.15
N ASN A 601 7.63 23.47 -15.60
CA ASN A 601 7.48 23.12 -17.02
C ASN A 601 8.81 23.24 -17.78
N ARG A 602 9.85 22.58 -17.25
CA ARG A 602 11.21 22.52 -17.81
C ARG A 602 11.69 21.09 -17.95
N THR A 603 12.70 20.91 -18.79
CA THR A 603 13.31 19.61 -19.05
C THR A 603 14.18 19.18 -17.89
N VAL A 604 13.99 17.95 -17.39
CA VAL A 604 14.72 17.39 -16.25
C VAL A 604 15.65 16.26 -16.66
N ILE A 605 16.80 16.16 -15.97
CA ILE A 605 17.80 15.12 -16.23
C ILE A 605 17.42 13.78 -15.59
N VAL A 606 16.95 13.81 -14.34
CA VAL A 606 16.55 12.63 -13.57
C VAL A 606 15.17 12.85 -12.98
N ASP A 607 14.48 11.74 -12.68
CA ASP A 607 13.08 11.77 -12.29
C ASP A 607 12.74 10.68 -11.26
N ASN A 608 11.57 10.80 -10.62
CA ASN A 608 11.15 9.96 -9.50
C ASN A 608 10.94 8.48 -9.85
N ASN A 609 10.72 8.12 -11.13
CA ASN A 609 10.49 6.72 -11.54
C ASN A 609 11.70 5.79 -11.37
N THR A 610 12.91 6.35 -11.20
CA THR A 610 14.17 5.63 -10.94
C THR A 610 14.47 4.41 -11.84
N TRP A 611 14.06 4.43 -13.11
CA TRP A 611 14.22 3.27 -14.00
C TRP A 611 15.66 3.03 -14.50
N ASN A 612 16.49 4.09 -14.56
CA ASN A 612 17.90 4.01 -14.95
C ASN A 612 18.82 4.47 -13.81
N ASN A 613 19.34 3.50 -13.07
CA ASN A 613 20.21 3.73 -11.91
C ASN A 613 21.54 4.39 -12.27
N THR A 614 22.11 4.09 -13.45
CA THR A 614 23.38 4.66 -13.90
C THR A 614 23.27 6.16 -14.14
N HIS A 615 22.13 6.61 -14.68
CA HIS A 615 21.88 8.03 -14.92
C HIS A 615 21.71 8.80 -13.60
N ILE A 616 20.99 8.23 -12.63
CA ILE A 616 20.88 8.81 -11.28
C ILE A 616 22.23 8.84 -10.57
N ALA A 617 23.00 7.76 -10.69
CA ALA A 617 24.36 7.70 -10.15
C ALA A 617 25.24 8.79 -10.76
N THR A 618 25.08 9.12 -12.04
CA THR A 618 25.84 10.21 -12.69
C THR A 618 25.52 11.57 -12.06
N VAL A 619 24.23 11.86 -11.79
CA VAL A 619 23.84 13.09 -11.07
C VAL A 619 24.33 13.08 -9.63
N GLY A 620 24.22 11.95 -8.91
CA GLY A 620 24.75 11.79 -7.55
C GLY A 620 26.27 12.00 -7.48
N THR A 621 27.00 11.47 -8.47
CA THR A 621 28.44 11.68 -8.65
C THR A 621 28.76 13.15 -8.89
N ALA A 622 28.01 13.85 -9.75
CA ALA A 622 28.20 15.28 -9.98
C ALA A 622 27.99 16.10 -8.68
N MET A 623 26.91 15.82 -7.95
CA MET A 623 26.58 16.53 -6.70
C MET A 623 27.59 16.28 -5.57
N SER A 624 28.20 15.10 -5.52
CA SER A 624 29.18 14.72 -4.49
C SER A 624 30.65 15.01 -4.87
N SER A 625 30.92 15.32 -6.13
CA SER A 625 32.26 15.63 -6.63
C SER A 625 32.68 17.08 -6.34
N PRO A 626 33.99 17.41 -6.43
CA PRO A 626 34.45 18.79 -6.45
C PRO A 626 33.90 19.56 -7.66
N GLU A 627 33.76 20.87 -7.48
CA GLU A 627 33.14 21.79 -8.44
C GLU A 627 33.59 21.65 -9.91
N LYS A 628 34.87 21.42 -10.18
CA LYS A 628 35.38 21.28 -11.55
C LYS A 628 34.88 20.00 -12.23
N ALA A 629 34.97 18.86 -11.55
CA ALA A 629 34.51 17.58 -12.09
C ALA A 629 32.99 17.57 -12.26
N ALA A 630 32.27 18.16 -11.30
CA ALA A 630 30.82 18.33 -11.40
C ALA A 630 30.40 19.20 -12.59
N TRP A 631 31.14 20.29 -12.87
CA TRP A 631 30.91 21.14 -14.03
C TRP A 631 31.16 20.40 -15.36
N GLU A 632 32.20 19.55 -15.43
CA GLU A 632 32.46 18.72 -16.62
C GLU A 632 31.32 17.72 -16.88
N ILE A 633 30.78 17.09 -15.84
CA ILE A 633 29.64 16.16 -15.95
C ILE A 633 28.35 16.89 -16.34
N PHE A 634 28.02 18.00 -15.68
CA PHE A 634 26.82 18.75 -16.02
C PHE A 634 26.90 19.40 -17.41
N SER A 635 28.08 19.83 -17.83
CA SER A 635 28.30 20.35 -19.19
C SER A 635 28.17 19.26 -20.25
N SER A 636 28.53 18.00 -19.96
CA SER A 636 28.34 16.89 -20.92
C SER A 636 26.87 16.48 -21.07
N LEU A 637 26.06 16.75 -20.04
CA LEU A 637 24.60 16.54 -20.03
C LEU A 637 23.80 17.77 -20.50
N ASP A 638 24.45 18.82 -21.02
CA ASP A 638 23.82 20.08 -21.45
C ASP A 638 22.95 20.76 -20.36
N VAL A 639 23.34 20.61 -19.09
CA VAL A 639 22.62 21.23 -17.97
C VAL A 639 22.93 22.72 -17.92
N LYS A 640 21.89 23.54 -17.84
CA LYS A 640 22.03 25.00 -17.67
C LYS A 640 21.81 25.45 -16.23
N TYR A 641 20.86 24.83 -15.53
CA TYR A 641 20.50 25.19 -14.16
C TYR A 641 20.60 24.00 -13.21
N VAL A 642 21.02 24.26 -11.98
CA VAL A 642 21.06 23.28 -10.89
C VAL A 642 20.18 23.80 -9.76
N LEU A 643 19.20 22.99 -9.36
CA LEU A 643 18.29 23.27 -8.24
C LEU A 643 18.75 22.46 -7.03
N VAL A 644 18.89 23.14 -5.88
CA VAL A 644 19.26 22.54 -4.60
C VAL A 644 18.29 23.02 -3.52
N VAL A 645 17.83 22.10 -2.67
CA VAL A 645 16.98 22.38 -1.52
C VAL A 645 17.84 22.49 -0.25
N PHE A 646 17.76 23.60 0.45
CA PHE A 646 18.54 23.91 1.65
C PHE A 646 17.65 24.34 2.83
N GLY A 647 17.54 23.49 3.85
CA GLY A 647 16.65 23.73 4.98
C GLY A 647 17.29 24.44 6.18
N GLY A 648 18.57 24.82 6.09
CA GLY A 648 19.37 25.21 7.26
C GLY A 648 18.92 26.49 7.95
N LEU A 649 18.26 27.42 7.24
CA LEU A 649 17.77 28.68 7.82
C LEU A 649 16.44 28.49 8.57
N VAL A 650 15.50 27.76 7.97
CA VAL A 650 14.15 27.53 8.54
C VAL A 650 14.16 26.39 9.56
N GLY A 651 15.08 25.44 9.44
CA GLY A 651 15.06 24.19 10.20
C GLY A 651 14.30 23.06 9.50
N TYR A 652 14.24 23.07 8.15
CA TYR A 652 13.57 22.02 7.39
C TYR A 652 14.46 20.76 7.30
N PRO A 653 14.07 19.62 7.89
CA PRO A 653 14.93 18.46 8.00
C PRO A 653 15.06 17.65 6.70
N SER A 654 14.14 17.79 5.73
CA SER A 654 14.14 16.99 4.50
C SER A 654 14.85 17.69 3.33
N ASP A 655 15.97 18.35 3.62
CA ASP A 655 16.77 19.02 2.61
C ASP A 655 17.81 18.09 1.95
N ASP A 656 18.54 18.60 0.96
CA ASP A 656 19.49 17.79 0.19
C ASP A 656 20.77 17.44 0.97
N ILE A 657 21.05 18.14 2.07
CA ILE A 657 22.22 17.87 2.92
C ILE A 657 22.01 16.63 3.78
N ASN A 658 20.80 16.37 4.27
CA ASN A 658 20.49 15.11 4.96
C ASN A 658 20.39 13.93 3.97
N LYS A 659 19.95 14.20 2.73
CA LYS A 659 19.90 13.19 1.66
C LYS A 659 21.25 12.92 0.99
N PHE A 660 22.25 13.78 1.22
CA PHE A 660 23.54 13.75 0.55
C PHE A 660 24.26 12.40 0.62
N LEU A 661 24.19 11.70 1.76
CA LEU A 661 24.84 10.41 1.92
C LEU A 661 24.27 9.34 0.98
N TRP A 662 22.98 9.43 0.64
CA TRP A 662 22.37 8.57 -0.38
C TRP A 662 22.91 8.88 -1.78
N MET A 663 23.14 10.16 -2.10
CA MET A 663 23.77 10.55 -3.37
C MET A 663 25.17 9.94 -3.51
N VAL A 664 25.94 9.94 -2.41
CA VAL A 664 27.28 9.34 -2.34
C VAL A 664 27.21 7.81 -2.50
N ARG A 665 26.28 7.13 -1.80
CA ARG A 665 26.11 5.66 -1.90
C ARG A 665 25.69 5.22 -3.30
N ILE A 666 24.74 5.92 -3.91
CA ILE A 666 24.22 5.59 -5.24
C ILE A 666 25.30 5.88 -6.31
N GLY A 667 25.95 7.05 -6.23
CA GLY A 667 27.07 7.40 -7.11
C GLY A 667 28.24 6.43 -6.98
N GLY A 668 28.67 6.14 -5.74
CA GLY A 668 29.78 5.23 -5.44
C GLY A 668 29.52 3.76 -5.79
N GLY A 669 28.26 3.34 -5.80
CA GLY A 669 27.87 1.98 -6.20
C GLY A 669 28.10 1.69 -7.69
N VAL A 670 28.00 2.71 -8.54
CA VAL A 670 28.27 2.60 -9.99
C VAL A 670 29.68 3.07 -10.33
N PHE A 671 30.14 4.14 -9.67
CA PHE A 671 31.42 4.79 -9.93
C PHE A 671 32.34 4.73 -8.69
N PRO A 672 33.27 3.76 -8.61
CA PRO A 672 34.04 3.48 -7.40
C PRO A 672 35.01 4.58 -6.93
N HIS A 673 35.20 5.64 -7.72
CA HIS A 673 36.07 6.76 -7.37
C HIS A 673 35.50 7.65 -6.25
N ILE A 674 34.19 7.56 -6.01
CA ILE A 674 33.52 8.19 -4.86
C ILE A 674 33.30 7.12 -3.80
N ARG A 675 33.81 7.36 -2.60
CA ARG A 675 33.69 6.41 -1.48
C ARG A 675 33.06 7.09 -0.29
N GLU A 676 32.07 6.43 0.32
CA GLU A 676 31.36 6.94 1.50
C GLU A 676 32.29 7.33 2.66
N PRO A 677 33.33 6.54 3.02
CA PRO A 677 34.23 6.90 4.11
C PRO A 677 34.98 8.22 3.90
N ASP A 678 35.18 8.68 2.65
CA ASP A 678 35.89 9.93 2.37
C ASP A 678 35.09 11.17 2.85
N TYR A 679 33.79 11.03 3.10
CA TYR A 679 32.89 12.08 3.61
C TYR A 679 32.62 11.99 5.12
N LEU A 680 33.06 10.92 5.77
CA LEU A 680 32.84 10.67 7.19
C LEU A 680 34.14 10.87 7.97
N ARG A 681 34.07 11.55 9.11
CA ARG A 681 35.20 11.65 10.04
C ARG A 681 34.93 10.73 11.23
N ASP A 682 35.80 9.73 11.43
CA ASP A 682 35.64 8.73 12.50
C ASP A 682 34.26 8.05 12.48
N GLY A 683 33.70 7.85 11.28
CA GLY A 683 32.36 7.29 11.07
C GLY A 683 31.20 8.27 11.29
N GLN A 684 31.46 9.53 11.65
CA GLN A 684 30.44 10.56 11.86
C GLN A 684 30.32 11.50 10.66
N TYR A 685 29.07 11.80 10.27
CA TYR A 685 28.75 12.81 9.26
C TYR A 685 28.68 14.19 9.91
N ARG A 686 29.58 15.09 9.51
CA ARG A 686 29.74 16.43 10.11
C ARG A 686 29.90 17.51 9.03
N ILE A 687 29.48 18.73 9.37
CA ILE A 687 29.44 19.91 8.48
C ILE A 687 30.25 21.09 9.06
N ASP A 688 30.67 20.95 10.31
CA ASP A 688 31.47 21.92 11.05
C ASP A 688 32.94 21.96 10.57
N SER A 689 33.78 22.72 11.26
CA SER A 689 35.21 22.85 10.95
C SER A 689 35.98 21.53 11.07
N GLN A 690 35.40 20.53 11.74
CA GLN A 690 35.98 19.20 11.87
C GLN A 690 35.53 18.26 10.74
N ALA A 691 34.63 18.67 9.83
CA ALA A 691 34.27 17.88 8.67
C ALA A 691 35.48 17.52 7.78
N THR A 692 35.35 16.46 6.97
CA THR A 692 36.45 16.06 6.07
C THR A 692 36.67 17.13 5.00
N PRO A 693 37.92 17.32 4.51
CA PRO A 693 38.21 18.23 3.42
C PRO A 693 37.42 17.89 2.14
N THR A 694 37.08 16.62 1.93
CA THR A 694 36.25 16.16 0.82
C THR A 694 34.83 16.70 0.95
N MET A 695 34.22 16.61 2.14
CA MET A 695 32.89 17.16 2.41
C MET A 695 32.85 18.68 2.24
N LEU A 696 33.82 19.41 2.80
CA LEU A 696 33.87 20.88 2.72
C LEU A 696 34.18 21.43 1.30
N ASN A 697 34.63 20.56 0.38
CA ASN A 697 34.94 20.95 -1.00
C ASN A 697 34.01 20.32 -2.05
N CYS A 698 33.06 19.47 -1.65
CA CYS A 698 32.07 18.91 -2.56
C CYS A 698 31.15 20.00 -3.12
N LEU A 699 30.57 19.75 -4.29
CA LEU A 699 29.68 20.70 -4.94
C LEU A 699 28.44 20.98 -4.07
N MET A 700 27.80 19.94 -3.54
CA MET A 700 26.59 20.09 -2.72
C MET A 700 26.81 21.03 -1.52
N TYR A 701 27.88 20.85 -0.75
CA TYR A 701 28.21 21.75 0.36
C TYR A 701 28.37 23.20 -0.10
N LYS A 702 29.09 23.40 -1.22
CA LYS A 702 29.32 24.74 -1.77
C LYS A 702 28.03 25.39 -2.25
N LEU A 703 27.14 24.66 -2.93
CA LEU A 703 25.87 25.20 -3.42
C LEU A 703 24.89 25.48 -2.27
N SER A 704 24.81 24.62 -1.25
CA SER A 704 23.88 24.85 -0.14
C SER A 704 24.31 25.99 0.79
N TYR A 705 25.62 26.09 1.10
CA TYR A 705 26.12 27.08 2.07
C TYR A 705 26.73 28.36 1.43
N TYR A 706 26.56 28.57 0.12
CA TYR A 706 27.07 29.79 -0.52
C TYR A 706 26.48 31.04 0.14
N ARG A 707 27.34 31.97 0.59
CA ARG A 707 26.95 33.22 1.28
C ARG A 707 26.11 33.04 2.55
N PHE A 708 26.03 31.84 3.13
CA PHE A 708 25.23 31.57 4.33
C PHE A 708 25.73 32.27 5.59
N VAL A 709 26.99 32.71 5.61
CA VAL A 709 27.52 33.51 6.73
C VAL A 709 26.96 34.93 6.73
N GLU A 710 26.49 35.44 5.59
CA GLU A 710 25.98 36.81 5.46
C GLU A 710 24.61 37.01 6.11
N THR A 711 23.90 35.94 6.49
CA THR A 711 22.60 36.04 7.17
C THR A 711 22.76 36.45 8.64
N ASP A 712 23.47 35.63 9.43
CA ASP A 712 23.58 35.78 10.88
C ASP A 712 25.01 36.11 11.36
N GLY A 713 25.95 36.33 10.44
CA GLY A 713 27.39 36.58 10.71
C GLY A 713 28.18 35.36 11.21
N LYS A 714 27.51 34.36 11.77
CA LYS A 714 28.11 33.10 12.25
C LYS A 714 27.91 31.94 11.26
N GLY A 715 26.83 31.93 10.49
CA GLY A 715 26.48 30.83 9.59
C GLY A 715 26.08 29.56 10.36
N PHE A 716 25.05 29.66 11.21
CA PHE A 716 24.58 28.56 12.05
C PHE A 716 23.48 27.77 11.35
N ASP A 717 23.68 26.47 11.14
CA ASP A 717 22.65 25.59 10.56
C ASP A 717 21.69 25.10 11.64
N ARG A 718 20.40 25.46 11.54
CA ARG A 718 19.37 25.10 12.54
C ARG A 718 19.00 23.63 12.52
N VAL A 719 19.12 22.94 11.38
CA VAL A 719 18.79 21.52 11.25
C VAL A 719 19.86 20.67 11.93
N ARG A 720 21.13 20.94 11.65
CA ARG A 720 22.26 20.18 12.23
C ARG A 720 22.72 20.72 13.57
N ARG A 721 22.28 21.91 13.95
CA ARG A 721 22.65 22.61 15.19
C ARG A 721 24.17 22.81 15.31
N THR A 722 24.81 23.12 14.19
CA THR A 722 26.26 23.30 14.09
C THR A 722 26.60 24.55 13.29
N GLU A 723 27.69 25.21 13.67
CA GLU A 723 28.30 26.27 12.88
C GLU A 723 29.07 25.68 11.69
N ILE A 724 28.93 26.29 10.51
CA ILE A 724 29.56 25.75 9.29
C ILE A 724 31.09 25.81 9.35
N GLY A 725 31.75 24.77 8.84
CA GLY A 725 33.21 24.71 8.82
C GLY A 725 33.87 25.70 7.88
N LYS A 726 33.38 25.80 6.63
CA LYS A 726 33.96 26.67 5.61
C LYS A 726 33.07 27.88 5.35
N LYS A 727 33.41 28.98 6.02
CA LYS A 727 32.63 30.22 6.05
C LYS A 727 32.65 31.02 4.74
N TYR A 728 33.84 31.21 4.16
CA TYR A 728 34.01 32.06 2.98
C TYR A 728 34.59 31.26 1.82
N PHE A 729 33.85 31.19 0.72
CA PHE A 729 34.31 30.61 -0.53
C PHE A 729 33.57 31.24 -1.73
N LYS A 730 34.17 31.14 -2.91
CA LYS A 730 33.58 31.65 -4.16
C LYS A 730 33.32 30.49 -5.13
N LEU A 731 32.22 30.57 -5.86
CA LEU A 731 31.89 29.67 -6.96
C LEU A 731 32.59 30.15 -8.23
N THR A 732 33.38 29.26 -8.83
CA THR A 732 34.18 29.50 -10.04
C THR A 732 33.47 29.10 -11.32
N HIS A 733 32.64 28.06 -11.28
CA HIS A 733 31.95 27.46 -12.42
C HIS A 733 30.42 27.59 -12.37
N PHE A 734 29.88 28.08 -11.25
CA PHE A 734 28.45 28.31 -11.04
C PHE A 734 28.22 29.76 -10.62
N ASP A 735 27.06 30.31 -10.97
CA ASP A 735 26.53 31.59 -10.48
C ASP A 735 25.18 31.38 -9.82
N GLU A 736 24.96 32.01 -8.67
CA GLU A 736 23.64 32.07 -8.02
C GLU A 736 22.73 33.00 -8.84
N VAL A 737 21.58 32.49 -9.27
CA VAL A 737 20.60 33.27 -10.06
C VAL A 737 19.31 33.53 -9.31
N PHE A 738 18.95 32.65 -8.36
CA PHE A 738 17.77 32.81 -7.53
C PHE A 738 17.94 32.05 -6.21
N THR A 739 17.45 32.64 -5.13
CA THR A 739 17.32 32.02 -3.81
C THR A 739 15.98 32.49 -3.24
N SER A 740 15.15 31.56 -2.77
CA SER A 740 13.82 31.85 -2.23
C SER A 740 13.88 32.71 -0.98
N HIS A 741 12.74 33.29 -0.58
CA HIS A 741 12.66 34.21 0.56
C HIS A 741 13.27 33.64 1.85
N HIS A 742 13.01 32.37 2.17
CA HIS A 742 13.53 31.70 3.36
C HIS A 742 14.70 30.76 3.06
N TRP A 743 15.34 30.93 1.90
CA TRP A 743 16.52 30.20 1.45
C TRP A 743 16.31 28.68 1.32
N MET A 744 15.06 28.23 1.22
CA MET A 744 14.74 26.82 1.03
C MET A 744 15.12 26.29 -0.36
N VAL A 745 14.85 27.07 -1.42
CA VAL A 745 15.17 26.67 -2.80
C VAL A 745 16.23 27.60 -3.34
N ARG A 746 17.33 27.02 -3.83
CA ARG A 746 18.45 27.75 -4.42
C ARG A 746 18.71 27.26 -5.83
N ILE A 747 18.87 28.19 -6.75
CA ILE A 747 19.01 27.91 -8.18
C ILE A 747 20.30 28.55 -8.67
N TYR A 748 21.11 27.71 -9.29
CA TYR A 748 22.43 28.06 -9.80
C TYR A 748 22.48 27.87 -11.31
N LYS A 749 23.11 28.80 -12.02
CA LYS A 749 23.37 28.70 -13.44
C LYS A 749 24.81 28.26 -13.69
N LEU A 750 25.01 27.36 -14.65
CA LEU A 750 26.34 26.97 -15.09
C LEU A 750 26.99 28.09 -15.90
N LYS A 751 28.25 28.37 -15.58
CA LYS A 751 29.07 29.30 -16.39
C LYS A 751 29.47 28.62 -17.70
N PRO A 752 29.43 29.37 -18.82
CA PRO A 752 30.00 28.88 -20.06
C PRO A 752 31.51 28.61 -19.90
N PRO A 753 32.08 27.74 -20.74
CA PRO A 753 33.53 27.54 -20.76
C PRO A 753 34.24 28.87 -20.95
N LYS A 754 35.39 29.05 -20.29
CA LYS A 754 36.15 30.29 -20.39
C LYS A 754 36.54 30.52 -21.85
N ASN A 755 36.17 31.67 -22.41
CA ASN A 755 36.52 32.08 -23.79
C ASN A 755 38.03 32.03 -24.10
N ARG A 756 38.90 32.06 -23.08
CA ARG A 756 40.34 31.87 -23.23
C ARG A 756 40.89 30.98 -22.12
N ILE A 757 41.60 29.91 -22.50
CA ILE A 757 42.43 29.15 -21.57
C ILE A 757 43.67 30.00 -21.28
N ARG A 758 43.78 30.56 -20.07
CA ARG A 758 45.03 31.21 -19.65
C ARG A 758 46.12 30.14 -19.61
N GLY A 759 46.93 30.06 -20.65
CA GLY A 759 48.17 29.29 -20.64
C GLY A 759 49.01 29.72 -19.45
N LYS A 760 49.60 28.76 -18.72
CA LYS A 760 50.59 29.05 -17.68
C LYS A 760 51.82 29.63 -18.37
N THR A 761 51.82 30.92 -18.69
CA THR A 761 53.08 31.63 -18.90
C THR A 761 53.83 31.57 -17.58
N LYS A 762 54.87 30.74 -17.53
CA LYS A 762 55.90 30.80 -16.49
C LYS A 762 56.25 32.27 -16.34
N LYS A 763 55.82 32.91 -15.24
CA LYS A 763 56.39 34.18 -14.81
C LYS A 763 57.86 33.91 -14.58
N SER A 764 58.68 34.20 -15.60
CA SER A 764 60.11 34.42 -15.45
C SER A 764 60.25 35.45 -14.35
N LYS A 765 60.70 35.02 -13.17
CA LYS A 765 61.12 35.94 -12.11
C LYS A 765 62.35 36.66 -12.66
N SER A 766 62.18 37.88 -13.16
CA SER A 766 63.29 38.79 -13.36
C SER A 766 63.87 39.10 -11.99
N LYS A 767 64.99 38.43 -11.63
CA LYS A 767 65.85 38.87 -10.54
C LYS A 767 66.36 40.26 -10.90
N ALA A 768 65.94 41.27 -10.15
CA ALA A 768 66.61 42.56 -10.12
C ALA A 768 67.99 42.33 -9.50
N GLY A 769 69.01 42.27 -10.37
CA GLY A 769 70.41 42.34 -9.99
C GLY A 769 70.95 43.69 -10.42
N SER A 770 71.24 44.55 -9.45
CA SER A 770 71.96 45.80 -9.65
C SER A 770 73.36 45.51 -10.20
N ALA A 771 73.65 45.97 -11.42
CA ALA A 771 75.01 46.13 -11.89
C ALA A 771 75.08 47.37 -12.78
N SER A 772 75.71 48.41 -12.24
CA SER A 772 76.07 49.61 -12.98
C SER A 772 77.09 49.28 -14.06
N SER A 773 76.83 49.65 -15.30
CA SER A 773 77.88 49.81 -16.30
C SER A 773 77.38 50.73 -17.40
N LYS A 774 77.84 51.98 -17.35
CA LYS A 774 77.76 52.99 -18.40
C LYS A 774 78.14 52.39 -19.76
N ARG A 775 77.29 52.55 -20.78
CA ARG A 775 77.75 52.63 -22.16
C ARG A 775 76.82 53.48 -23.03
N SER A 776 77.48 54.22 -23.90
CA SER A 776 77.08 55.40 -24.66
C SER A 776 75.84 55.27 -25.54
N ARG A 777 75.15 56.41 -25.67
CA ARG A 777 74.21 56.76 -26.73
C ARG A 777 74.65 56.23 -28.11
N THR A 778 73.73 55.55 -28.80
CA THR A 778 73.63 55.67 -30.26
C THR A 778 72.17 55.51 -30.65
N GLN A 779 71.66 56.57 -31.25
CA GLN A 779 70.32 56.79 -31.72
C GLN A 779 70.19 56.13 -33.09
N LYS A 780 69.26 55.18 -33.29
CA LYS A 780 68.76 54.85 -34.64
C LYS A 780 67.30 54.38 -34.57
N ARG A 781 66.52 55.04 -35.42
CA ARG A 781 65.07 55.06 -35.62
C ARG A 781 64.41 53.69 -35.83
N ASN A 782 63.15 53.60 -35.39
CA ASN A 782 62.11 52.73 -35.93
C ASN A 782 62.01 52.87 -37.47
N PRO A 783 61.88 51.76 -38.19
CA PRO A 783 61.00 51.67 -39.34
C PRO A 783 59.74 50.89 -38.94
N TRP A 784 58.62 51.26 -39.56
CA TRP A 784 57.27 50.72 -39.43
C TRP A 784 56.43 51.38 -38.33
N HIS A 785 55.37 52.03 -38.82
CA HIS A 785 54.45 52.97 -38.20
C HIS A 785 53.72 52.47 -36.96
#